data_AF-A0A0K1Q5X1-F1
#
_entry.id   AF-A0A0K1Q5X1-F1
#
_cell.length_a   1.000
_cell.length_b   1.000
_cell.length_c   1.000
_cell.angle_alpha   90.00
_cell.angle_beta   90.00
_cell.angle_gamma   90.00
#
_symmetry.space_group_name_H-M   'P 1'
#
loop_
_entity.id
_entity.type
_entity.pdbx_description
1 polymer ?
#
loop_
_entity_poly.entity_id
_entity_poly.type
_entity_poly.pdbx_seq_one_letter_code
_entity_poly.pdbx_strand_id
1 'polypeptide(L)'
;MLSKAFLTEHRAIFGHDWVCVGRIEDLSGADAYLRIPLTPASILITRGDDGELRAFHAICTHRGAGLFFPNAPEEGEARQFRCPYHGMVFGNDGAPCASGGSPLAKTTPPLSPARVEVAHGFVFVNLDPQAASLEEALGETPPWLERAELSNLKRARRMAFDVKANWKLVVDNFQESLHFESVHPALEVLTPSAQAETWMPESGGPWLGGIMPIREGAETVSMSARFQGRPLLVPPEDLRVVHDAMRFPNLLTSLQPEYLLTFTLFPIDGETTRVVASTYVHAEAPEESLADVLDFWSRIYDEDKRACEQQQVGLSSPGAPATTLTEVEEGVLAFRAMVEARRAPSTPLPSPKSAGSRHCGIFGRPYADLSSLVDTSGFAAMHDEITRGLSLVETSYTGGSLKWMGVTAPWVTSDPYRDYMHVIRALPRDELAELIALGDGDPSAFDLDRPESIALGDETDHPLTRAQMLFLKMRHGVYFPWKVCYHLLENDRWEDKHSGEGKDFSEEARRVFPKTVAFLESLPFTEIGRVVIFGIEANDHAPAHRDSEPGKALALAQSISFEPSRLAPRSAGRHKRFYVTSPDGANQVVVDAPIYWFNDMDWHGVLADPFFRYSIRVDGVFDPRFLADVRRETRSRR
;
A
#
# COMPACT_ATOMS: atom_id res chain seq x y z
N MET A 1 -11.89 -2.74 -26.77
CA MET A 1 -12.36 -2.67 -25.37
C MET A 1 -11.15 -2.84 -24.48
N LEU A 2 -11.03 -2.07 -23.41
CA LEU A 2 -9.94 -2.20 -22.45
C LEU A 2 -9.98 -3.59 -21.77
N SER A 3 -8.82 -4.19 -21.53
CA SER A 3 -8.76 -5.50 -20.87
C SER A 3 -9.23 -5.38 -19.41
N LYS A 4 -9.88 -6.44 -18.90
CA LYS A 4 -10.31 -6.50 -17.50
C LYS A 4 -9.13 -6.33 -16.53
N ALA A 5 -7.98 -6.92 -16.86
CA ALA A 5 -6.77 -6.82 -16.05
C ALA A 5 -6.26 -5.38 -15.95
N PHE A 6 -6.19 -4.66 -17.07
CA PHE A 6 -5.82 -3.24 -17.08
C PHE A 6 -6.77 -2.40 -16.24
N LEU A 7 -8.08 -2.57 -16.41
CA LEU A 7 -9.08 -1.79 -15.66
C LEU A 7 -9.01 -2.05 -14.15
N THR A 8 -8.77 -3.29 -13.73
CA THR A 8 -8.62 -3.64 -12.31
C THR A 8 -7.38 -2.96 -11.72
N GLU A 9 -6.21 -3.09 -12.36
CA GLU A 9 -4.98 -2.42 -11.92
C GLU A 9 -5.13 -0.90 -11.91
N HIS A 10 -5.65 -0.33 -13.01
CA HIS A 10 -5.84 1.09 -13.15
C HIS A 10 -6.71 1.63 -12.02
N ARG A 11 -7.79 0.93 -11.67
CA ARG A 11 -8.64 1.32 -10.54
C ARG A 11 -7.92 1.20 -9.20
N ALA A 12 -7.17 0.11 -8.99
CA ALA A 12 -6.47 -0.15 -7.74
C ALA A 12 -5.36 0.88 -7.45
N ILE A 13 -4.70 1.39 -8.50
CA ILE A 13 -3.62 2.38 -8.40
C ILE A 13 -4.19 3.81 -8.52
N PHE A 14 -4.65 4.18 -9.71
CA PHE A 14 -5.05 5.55 -10.04
C PHE A 14 -6.40 5.95 -9.45
N GLY A 15 -7.16 5.00 -8.90
CA GLY A 15 -8.41 5.26 -8.19
C GLY A 15 -8.26 5.49 -6.70
N HIS A 16 -7.08 5.26 -6.12
CA HIS A 16 -6.84 5.35 -4.67
C HIS A 16 -5.68 6.28 -4.30
N ASP A 17 -4.63 6.34 -5.11
CA ASP A 17 -3.51 7.27 -4.90
C ASP A 17 -3.82 8.67 -5.45
N TRP A 18 -3.10 9.67 -4.94
CA TRP A 18 -3.11 11.03 -5.50
C TRP A 18 -2.37 11.05 -6.84
N VAL A 19 -3.04 11.56 -7.88
CA VAL A 19 -2.56 11.58 -9.26
C VAL A 19 -2.29 13.03 -9.68
N CYS A 20 -1.08 13.32 -10.15
CA CYS A 20 -0.76 14.63 -10.71
C CYS A 20 -1.50 14.81 -12.04
N VAL A 21 -2.20 15.93 -12.20
CA VAL A 21 -3.03 16.21 -13.37
C VAL A 21 -2.60 17.43 -14.18
N GLY A 22 -1.59 18.16 -13.71
CA GLY A 22 -1.10 19.36 -14.36
C GLY A 22 -0.51 20.32 -13.34
N ARG A 23 -0.38 21.59 -13.73
CA ARG A 23 0.05 22.63 -12.80
C ARG A 23 -1.02 23.68 -12.56
N ILE A 24 -0.85 24.44 -11.48
CA ILE A 24 -1.80 25.48 -11.11
C ILE A 24 -1.89 26.60 -12.16
N GLU A 25 -0.81 26.85 -12.92
CA GLU A 25 -0.80 27.85 -13.98
C GLU A 25 -1.69 27.46 -15.17
N ASP A 26 -1.98 26.16 -15.35
CA ASP A 26 -2.93 25.66 -16.36
C ASP A 26 -4.39 26.00 -15.99
N LEU A 27 -4.63 26.45 -14.75
CA LEU A 27 -5.92 26.87 -14.20
C LEU A 27 -5.89 28.37 -13.79
N SER A 28 -5.09 29.18 -14.49
CA SER A 28 -4.93 30.60 -14.18
C SER A 28 -6.04 31.51 -14.75
N GLY A 29 -6.70 31.09 -15.82
CA GLY A 29 -7.83 31.81 -16.43
C GLY A 29 -9.09 31.83 -15.57
N ALA A 30 -9.94 32.83 -15.78
CA ALA A 30 -11.26 32.87 -15.13
C ALA A 30 -12.13 31.74 -15.69
N ASP A 31 -12.79 30.98 -14.81
CA ASP A 31 -13.59 29.82 -15.19
C ASP A 31 -12.77 28.75 -15.94
N ALA A 32 -11.45 28.70 -15.72
CA ALA A 32 -10.57 27.72 -16.35
C ALA A 32 -10.92 26.29 -15.91
N TYR A 33 -10.75 25.35 -16.83
CA TYR A 33 -10.93 23.93 -16.56
C TYR A 33 -9.86 23.07 -17.23
N LEU A 34 -9.60 21.91 -16.60
CA LEU A 34 -8.85 20.80 -17.17
C LEU A 34 -9.73 19.55 -17.22
N ARG A 35 -9.64 18.81 -18.31
CA ARG A 35 -10.31 17.53 -18.54
C ARG A 35 -9.26 16.46 -18.73
N ILE A 36 -9.19 15.55 -17.77
CA ILE A 36 -8.09 14.59 -17.64
C ILE A 36 -8.61 13.17 -17.82
N PRO A 37 -8.00 12.35 -18.71
CA PRO A 37 -8.48 11.01 -19.04
C PRO A 37 -8.13 9.95 -17.97
N LEU A 38 -8.36 10.26 -16.69
CA LEU A 38 -8.10 9.36 -15.56
C LEU A 38 -9.20 8.31 -15.36
N THR A 39 -10.38 8.54 -15.94
CA THR A 39 -11.49 7.57 -15.96
C THR A 39 -12.06 7.52 -17.37
N PRO A 40 -12.88 6.51 -17.72
CA PRO A 40 -13.53 6.47 -19.03
C PRO A 40 -14.34 7.72 -19.38
N ALA A 41 -14.85 8.45 -18.37
CA ALA A 41 -15.58 9.70 -18.56
C ALA A 41 -14.72 10.95 -18.37
N SER A 42 -13.43 10.81 -18.04
CA SER A 42 -12.54 11.88 -17.56
C SER A 42 -12.89 12.44 -16.18
N ILE A 43 -11.91 13.09 -15.55
CA ILE A 43 -12.12 14.01 -14.42
C ILE A 43 -12.08 15.43 -14.95
N LEU A 44 -13.03 16.24 -14.50
CA LEU A 44 -13.12 17.65 -14.76
C LEU A 44 -12.60 18.40 -13.54
N ILE A 45 -11.54 19.19 -13.71
CA ILE A 45 -11.02 20.12 -12.71
C ILE A 45 -11.41 21.52 -13.16
N THR A 46 -11.93 22.33 -12.25
CA THR A 46 -12.41 23.68 -12.54
C THR A 46 -11.89 24.64 -11.50
N ARG A 47 -11.62 25.88 -11.93
CA ARG A 47 -11.40 27.01 -11.05
C ARG A 47 -12.44 28.08 -11.35
N GLY A 48 -13.36 28.28 -10.42
CA GLY A 48 -14.46 29.25 -10.58
C GLY A 48 -13.98 30.70 -10.47
N ASP A 49 -14.91 31.64 -10.65
CA ASP A 49 -14.69 33.07 -10.38
C ASP A 49 -14.43 33.37 -8.90
N ASP A 50 -14.82 32.48 -8.00
CA ASP A 50 -14.45 32.48 -6.58
C ASP A 50 -13.00 32.07 -6.30
N GLY A 51 -12.27 31.62 -7.33
CA GLY A 51 -10.86 31.23 -7.25
C GLY A 51 -10.61 29.84 -6.65
N GLU A 52 -11.66 29.15 -6.20
CA GLU A 52 -11.59 27.82 -5.58
C GLU A 52 -11.42 26.72 -6.63
N LEU A 53 -10.52 25.78 -6.34
CA LEU A 53 -10.33 24.58 -7.14
C LEU A 53 -11.33 23.50 -6.77
N ARG A 54 -11.91 22.86 -7.80
CA ARG A 54 -12.86 21.76 -7.64
C ARG A 54 -12.57 20.67 -8.66
N ALA A 55 -12.86 19.43 -8.30
CA ALA A 55 -12.76 18.30 -9.22
C ALA A 55 -14.03 17.44 -9.18
N PHE A 56 -14.42 16.95 -10.34
CA PHE A 56 -15.65 16.18 -10.52
C PHE A 56 -15.43 15.03 -11.51
N HIS A 57 -16.14 13.92 -11.29
CA HIS A 57 -16.36 12.98 -12.38
C HIS A 57 -17.16 13.67 -13.48
N ALA A 58 -16.65 13.67 -14.72
CA ALA A 58 -17.32 14.33 -15.85
C ALA A 58 -18.48 13.48 -16.40
N ILE A 59 -19.37 13.05 -15.50
CA ILE A 59 -20.53 12.20 -15.74
C ILE A 59 -21.77 12.94 -15.29
N CYS A 60 -22.75 13.06 -16.19
CA CYS A 60 -24.05 13.59 -15.88
C CYS A 60 -24.79 12.67 -14.89
N THR A 61 -25.11 13.19 -13.71
CA THR A 61 -25.81 12.48 -12.62
C THR A 61 -27.29 12.21 -12.90
N HIS A 62 -27.84 12.67 -14.02
CA HIS A 62 -29.20 12.29 -14.45
C HIS A 62 -29.27 10.83 -14.90
N ARG A 63 -28.41 10.41 -15.85
CA ARG A 63 -28.44 9.07 -16.46
C ARG A 63 -27.05 8.49 -16.81
N GLY A 64 -25.98 9.09 -16.30
CA GLY A 64 -24.63 8.55 -16.45
C GLY A 64 -23.92 8.85 -17.77
N ALA A 65 -24.42 9.79 -18.58
CA ALA A 65 -23.75 10.18 -19.82
C ALA A 65 -22.50 11.02 -19.53
N GLY A 66 -21.40 10.77 -20.23
CA GLY A 66 -20.23 11.66 -20.19
C GLY A 66 -20.61 13.08 -20.59
N LEU A 67 -20.04 14.08 -19.92
CA LEU A 67 -20.29 15.49 -20.22
C LEU A 67 -19.60 15.97 -21.50
N PHE A 68 -18.55 15.27 -21.91
CA PHE A 68 -17.74 15.61 -23.06
C PHE A 68 -17.75 14.49 -24.09
N PHE A 69 -17.74 14.88 -25.36
CA PHE A 69 -17.37 13.94 -26.43
C PHE A 69 -15.86 13.66 -26.36
N PRO A 70 -15.38 12.51 -26.88
CA PRO A 70 -13.97 12.14 -26.81
C PRO A 70 -13.00 13.19 -27.36
N ASN A 71 -13.42 13.95 -28.37
CA ASN A 71 -12.65 14.99 -29.05
C ASN A 71 -12.84 16.41 -28.48
N ALA A 72 -13.55 16.57 -27.36
CA ALA A 72 -13.67 17.87 -26.72
C ALA A 72 -12.28 18.36 -26.22
N PRO A 73 -12.04 19.67 -26.14
CA PRO A 73 -10.79 20.20 -25.61
C PRO A 73 -10.47 19.63 -24.22
N GLU A 74 -9.18 19.38 -23.97
CA GLU A 74 -8.66 18.92 -22.68
C GLU A 74 -8.50 20.08 -21.68
N GLU A 75 -8.51 21.32 -22.16
CA GLU A 75 -8.39 22.54 -21.35
C GLU A 75 -9.20 23.67 -22.00
N GLY A 76 -9.58 24.66 -21.20
CA GLY A 76 -10.31 25.84 -21.69
C GLY A 76 -10.95 26.65 -20.57
N GLU A 77 -11.86 27.55 -20.94
CA GLU A 77 -12.62 28.39 -20.01
C GLU A 77 -14.13 28.14 -20.21
N ALA A 78 -14.84 27.78 -19.13
CA ALA A 78 -16.27 27.51 -19.19
C ALA A 78 -16.96 27.67 -17.82
N ARG A 79 -18.00 28.50 -17.78
CA ARG A 79 -18.88 28.66 -16.60
C ARG A 79 -19.86 27.51 -16.41
N GLN A 80 -20.15 26.77 -17.49
CA GLN A 80 -21.21 25.77 -17.52
C GLN A 80 -20.85 24.60 -18.43
N PHE A 81 -21.23 23.40 -17.99
CA PHE A 81 -21.02 22.14 -18.70
C PHE A 81 -22.37 21.51 -19.05
N ARG A 82 -22.69 21.45 -20.34
CA ARG A 82 -23.96 20.93 -20.85
C ARG A 82 -23.81 19.46 -21.27
N CYS A 83 -24.56 18.58 -20.61
CA CYS A 83 -24.64 17.17 -20.97
C CYS A 83 -25.23 17.02 -22.39
N PRO A 84 -24.55 16.29 -23.30
CA PRO A 84 -24.97 16.15 -24.69
C PRO A 84 -26.21 15.26 -24.87
N TYR A 85 -26.66 14.55 -23.83
CA TYR A 85 -27.79 13.62 -23.95
C TYR A 85 -29.15 14.33 -23.85
N HIS A 86 -29.48 14.89 -22.68
CA HIS A 86 -30.77 15.56 -22.43
C HIS A 86 -30.61 17.05 -22.12
N GLY A 87 -29.43 17.63 -22.38
CA GLY A 87 -29.17 19.05 -22.19
C GLY A 87 -29.13 19.50 -20.73
N MET A 88 -28.92 18.60 -19.76
CA MET A 88 -28.70 18.96 -18.36
C MET A 88 -27.45 19.85 -18.24
N VAL A 89 -27.55 20.96 -17.52
CA VAL A 89 -26.46 21.94 -17.40
C VAL A 89 -25.95 21.96 -15.97
N PHE A 90 -24.64 21.87 -15.79
CA PHE A 90 -23.96 22.02 -14.51
C PHE A 90 -23.12 23.29 -14.53
N GLY A 91 -23.00 23.98 -13.40
CA GLY A 91 -22.02 25.05 -13.22
C GLY A 91 -20.61 24.49 -13.10
N ASN A 92 -19.61 25.37 -13.08
CA ASN A 92 -18.24 25.01 -12.73
C ASN A 92 -18.04 24.73 -11.22
N ASP A 93 -19.06 24.98 -10.41
CA ASP A 93 -19.19 24.47 -9.04
C ASP A 93 -19.77 23.04 -8.97
N GLY A 94 -20.10 22.45 -10.13
CA GLY A 94 -20.72 21.13 -10.26
C GLY A 94 -22.22 21.12 -9.95
N ALA A 95 -22.83 22.26 -9.61
CA ALA A 95 -24.24 22.32 -9.24
C ALA A 95 -25.15 22.34 -10.48
N PRO A 96 -26.35 21.74 -10.40
CA PRO A 96 -27.34 21.79 -11.47
C PRO A 96 -27.84 23.23 -11.73
N CYS A 97 -27.72 23.71 -12.96
CA CYS A 97 -28.10 25.07 -13.35
C CYS A 97 -29.52 25.13 -13.95
N ALA A 98 -30.48 25.71 -13.22
CA ALA A 98 -31.85 25.90 -13.72
C ALA A 98 -31.96 26.94 -14.85
N SER A 99 -31.06 27.94 -14.86
CA SER A 99 -30.98 28.99 -15.89
C SER A 99 -30.58 28.46 -17.27
N GLY A 100 -30.03 27.25 -17.37
CA GLY A 100 -29.63 26.61 -18.62
C GLY A 100 -30.80 26.08 -19.49
N GLY A 101 -32.04 26.26 -19.02
CA GLY A 101 -33.27 25.86 -19.72
C GLY A 101 -33.67 24.39 -19.55
N SER A 102 -32.98 23.64 -18.68
CA SER A 102 -33.31 22.23 -18.45
C SER A 102 -34.43 22.09 -17.39
N PRO A 103 -35.59 21.50 -17.73
CA PRO A 103 -36.65 21.24 -16.75
C PRO A 103 -36.22 20.24 -15.66
N LEU A 104 -35.09 19.54 -15.87
CA LEU A 104 -34.56 18.50 -14.98
C LEU A 104 -33.64 19.05 -13.87
N ALA A 105 -33.32 20.35 -13.90
CA ALA A 105 -32.34 20.93 -12.97
C ALA A 105 -32.75 20.81 -11.49
N LYS A 106 -34.06 20.83 -11.19
CA LYS A 106 -34.56 20.73 -9.82
C LYS A 106 -34.44 19.33 -9.20
N THR A 107 -34.32 18.29 -10.04
CA THR A 107 -34.35 16.89 -9.59
C THR A 107 -33.01 16.18 -9.76
N THR A 108 -32.06 16.81 -10.46
CA THR A 108 -30.75 16.21 -10.76
C THR A 108 -29.75 16.57 -9.66
N PRO A 109 -29.06 15.60 -9.03
CA PRO A 109 -28.01 15.89 -8.06
C PRO A 109 -26.82 16.65 -8.68
N PRO A 110 -25.98 17.33 -7.88
CA PRO A 110 -24.69 17.87 -8.35
C PRO A 110 -23.78 16.78 -8.95
N LEU A 111 -22.74 17.20 -9.69
CA LEU A 111 -21.71 16.27 -10.16
C LEU A 111 -21.03 15.56 -9.00
N SER A 112 -20.67 14.28 -9.20
CA SER A 112 -19.95 13.51 -8.19
C SER A 112 -18.55 14.11 -7.98
N PRO A 113 -18.20 14.52 -6.74
CA PRO A 113 -16.93 15.18 -6.48
C PRO A 113 -15.76 14.20 -6.46
N ALA A 114 -14.58 14.71 -6.77
CA ALA A 114 -13.27 14.13 -6.50
C ALA A 114 -12.48 15.13 -5.64
N ARG A 115 -11.48 14.66 -4.89
CA ARG A 115 -10.62 15.54 -4.08
C ARG A 115 -9.56 16.18 -4.98
N VAL A 116 -9.27 17.47 -4.79
CA VAL A 116 -8.22 18.20 -5.53
C VAL A 116 -7.43 19.07 -4.57
N GLU A 117 -6.12 19.00 -4.66
CA GLU A 117 -5.17 19.78 -3.84
C GLU A 117 -3.95 20.17 -4.67
N VAL A 118 -3.21 21.17 -4.19
CA VAL A 118 -2.02 21.69 -4.86
C VAL A 118 -0.82 21.55 -3.94
N ALA A 119 0.29 21.02 -4.46
CA ALA A 119 1.57 20.99 -3.77
C ALA A 119 2.70 21.32 -4.76
N HIS A 120 3.62 22.18 -4.35
CA HIS A 120 4.77 22.61 -5.18
C HIS A 120 4.38 23.10 -6.59
N GLY A 121 3.20 23.72 -6.72
CA GLY A 121 2.64 24.20 -8.00
C GLY A 121 1.99 23.12 -8.87
N PHE A 122 2.04 21.85 -8.48
CA PHE A 122 1.34 20.76 -9.17
C PHE A 122 -0.04 20.53 -8.59
N VAL A 123 -1.02 20.31 -9.48
CA VAL A 123 -2.40 19.98 -9.12
C VAL A 123 -2.51 18.46 -9.05
N PHE A 124 -3.00 17.95 -7.92
CA PHE A 124 -3.25 16.53 -7.72
C PHE A 124 -4.74 16.28 -7.51
N VAL A 125 -5.20 15.12 -7.98
CA VAL A 125 -6.57 14.64 -7.80
C VAL A 125 -6.56 13.28 -7.13
N ASN A 126 -7.50 13.05 -6.21
CA ASN A 126 -7.85 11.73 -5.71
C ASN A 126 -9.33 11.43 -6.02
N LEU A 127 -9.61 10.24 -6.56
CA LEU A 127 -10.98 9.85 -6.91
C LEU A 127 -11.85 9.56 -5.69
N ASP A 128 -11.26 9.31 -4.52
CA ASP A 128 -11.99 9.26 -3.25
C ASP A 128 -12.12 10.69 -2.67
N PRO A 129 -13.33 11.27 -2.62
CA PRO A 129 -13.55 12.58 -2.01
C PRO A 129 -13.29 12.59 -0.48
N GLN A 130 -13.08 11.42 0.13
CA GLN A 130 -12.73 11.23 1.55
C GLN A 130 -11.30 10.71 1.75
N ALA A 131 -10.45 10.74 0.71
CA ALA A 131 -9.03 10.38 0.83
C ALA A 131 -8.32 11.16 1.94
N ALA A 132 -7.17 10.70 2.42
CA ALA A 132 -6.28 11.52 3.27
C ALA A 132 -5.83 12.80 2.53
N SER A 133 -5.32 13.79 3.26
CA SER A 133 -4.80 15.03 2.63
C SER A 133 -3.63 14.75 1.69
N LEU A 134 -3.39 15.66 0.74
CA LEU A 134 -2.23 15.54 -0.13
C LEU A 134 -0.93 15.66 0.66
N GLU A 135 -0.89 16.54 1.66
CA GLU A 135 0.26 16.71 2.56
C GLU A 135 0.66 15.38 3.25
N GLU A 136 -0.30 14.70 3.89
CA GLU A 136 -0.07 13.39 4.49
C GLU A 136 0.35 12.34 3.46
N ALA A 137 -0.23 12.40 2.26
CA ALA A 137 0.06 11.44 1.21
C ALA A 137 1.42 11.67 0.55
N LEU A 138 1.95 12.91 0.51
CA LEU A 138 3.27 13.22 -0.05
C LEU A 138 4.39 12.63 0.80
N GLY A 139 4.19 12.53 2.12
CA GLY A 139 5.21 12.02 3.04
C GLY A 139 6.48 12.89 3.01
N GLU A 140 7.64 12.25 3.21
CA GLU A 140 8.94 12.92 3.12
C GLU A 140 9.23 13.33 1.67
N THR A 141 9.20 14.64 1.41
CA THR A 141 9.50 15.20 0.07
C THR A 141 11.00 15.12 -0.18
N PRO A 142 11.45 14.82 -1.42
CA PRO A 142 12.86 14.79 -1.73
C PRO A 142 13.58 16.09 -1.35
N PRO A 143 14.69 16.04 -0.60
CA PRO A 143 15.31 17.25 -0.03
C PRO A 143 15.71 18.31 -1.08
N TRP A 144 16.08 17.89 -2.29
CA TRP A 144 16.43 18.82 -3.38
C TRP A 144 15.22 19.59 -3.92
N LEU A 145 14.02 19.00 -3.92
CA LEU A 145 12.81 19.69 -4.34
C LEU A 145 12.40 20.76 -3.33
N GLU A 146 12.68 20.56 -2.04
CA GLU A 146 12.44 21.57 -1.00
C GLU A 146 13.43 22.74 -1.07
N ARG A 147 14.69 22.48 -1.44
CA ARG A 147 15.72 23.52 -1.58
C ARG A 147 15.63 24.30 -2.88
N ALA A 148 14.99 23.75 -3.91
CA ALA A 148 14.93 24.35 -5.23
C ALA A 148 13.95 25.55 -5.30
N GLU A 149 14.27 26.52 -6.15
CA GLU A 149 13.43 27.70 -6.41
C GLU A 149 12.25 27.37 -7.36
N LEU A 150 11.36 26.49 -6.92
CA LEU A 150 10.23 26.01 -7.73
C LEU A 150 9.08 27.03 -7.87
N SER A 151 9.08 28.08 -7.04
CA SER A 151 8.02 29.09 -7.02
C SER A 151 8.14 30.12 -8.15
N ASN A 152 9.33 30.28 -8.76
CA ASN A 152 9.60 31.27 -9.79
C ASN A 152 9.80 30.64 -11.18
N LEU A 153 9.10 29.54 -11.45
CA LEU A 153 9.22 28.80 -12.70
C LEU A 153 8.29 29.39 -13.77
N LYS A 154 8.81 29.49 -15.00
CA LYS A 154 8.02 29.63 -16.23
C LYS A 154 8.16 28.38 -17.09
N ARG A 155 7.07 27.99 -17.76
CA ARG A 155 7.09 26.87 -18.70
C ARG A 155 7.71 27.33 -20.03
N ALA A 156 8.89 26.80 -20.35
CA ALA A 156 9.56 27.03 -21.62
C ALA A 156 8.93 26.21 -22.75
N ARG A 157 8.55 24.96 -22.49
CA ARG A 157 7.93 24.07 -23.48
C ARG A 157 7.02 23.05 -22.81
N ARG A 158 5.95 22.67 -23.52
CA ARG A 158 5.09 21.53 -23.23
C ARG A 158 4.96 20.67 -24.48
N MET A 159 5.13 19.37 -24.33
CA MET A 159 4.94 18.37 -25.38
C MET A 159 4.02 17.27 -24.85
N ALA A 160 3.11 16.79 -25.69
CA ALA A 160 2.25 15.67 -25.37
C ALA A 160 2.34 14.64 -26.50
N PHE A 161 2.68 13.41 -26.16
CA PHE A 161 2.84 12.33 -27.14
C PHE A 161 2.44 10.98 -26.55
N ASP A 162 2.04 10.06 -27.41
CA ASP A 162 1.73 8.67 -27.03
C ASP A 162 2.99 7.82 -27.18
N VAL A 163 3.32 7.06 -26.14
CA VAL A 163 4.29 5.96 -26.17
C VAL A 163 3.49 4.67 -26.28
N LYS A 164 3.77 3.83 -27.29
CA LYS A 164 3.17 2.50 -27.46
C LYS A 164 3.82 1.47 -26.52
N ALA A 165 3.78 1.80 -25.23
CA ALA A 165 4.22 0.96 -24.13
C ALA A 165 3.30 1.15 -22.92
N ASN A 166 3.22 0.11 -22.09
CA ASN A 166 2.60 0.20 -20.76
C ASN A 166 3.30 1.27 -19.91
N TRP A 167 2.54 2.02 -19.11
CA TRP A 167 3.07 3.12 -18.29
C TRP A 167 4.18 2.68 -17.34
N LYS A 168 4.11 1.44 -16.86
CA LYS A 168 5.13 0.86 -15.99
C LYS A 168 6.48 0.72 -16.69
N LEU A 169 6.52 0.50 -18.00
CA LEU A 169 7.77 0.44 -18.76
C LEU A 169 8.41 1.82 -18.88
N VAL A 170 7.60 2.87 -18.99
CA VAL A 170 8.09 4.26 -19.00
C VAL A 170 8.66 4.63 -17.63
N VAL A 171 8.04 4.18 -16.54
CA VAL A 171 8.59 4.40 -15.19
C VAL A 171 9.82 3.53 -14.95
N ASP A 172 9.81 2.24 -15.33
CA ASP A 172 10.98 1.35 -15.24
C ASP A 172 12.18 2.01 -15.94
N ASN A 173 12.03 2.50 -17.17
CA ASN A 173 13.06 3.21 -17.93
C ASN A 173 13.55 4.51 -17.24
N PHE A 174 12.70 5.22 -16.51
CA PHE A 174 13.11 6.40 -15.74
C PHE A 174 13.85 6.04 -14.43
N GLN A 175 13.59 4.87 -13.86
CA GLN A 175 14.14 4.45 -12.56
C GLN A 175 15.54 3.79 -12.67
N GLU A 176 16.15 3.78 -13.85
CA GLU A 176 17.51 3.27 -14.07
C GLU A 176 18.24 4.05 -15.17
N SER A 177 19.57 3.97 -15.12
CA SER A 177 20.46 4.62 -16.10
C SER A 177 21.30 3.63 -16.90
N LEU A 178 21.07 2.32 -16.78
CA LEU A 178 21.87 1.28 -17.42
C LEU A 178 21.79 1.35 -18.95
N HIS A 179 20.66 1.83 -19.48
CA HIS A 179 20.51 1.99 -20.93
C HIS A 179 21.31 3.18 -21.50
N PHE A 180 21.82 4.10 -20.68
CA PHE A 180 22.44 5.35 -21.14
C PHE A 180 23.61 5.13 -22.12
N GLU A 181 24.52 4.19 -21.82
CA GLU A 181 25.68 3.93 -22.68
C GLU A 181 25.28 3.52 -24.11
N SER A 182 24.17 2.79 -24.23
CA SER A 182 23.72 2.23 -25.52
C SER A 182 22.67 3.10 -26.24
N VAL A 183 21.73 3.68 -25.49
CA VAL A 183 20.57 4.42 -26.01
C VAL A 183 20.83 5.92 -26.02
N HIS A 184 21.51 6.46 -25.00
CA HIS A 184 21.80 7.89 -24.86
C HIS A 184 23.30 8.23 -24.79
N PRO A 185 24.12 7.95 -25.82
CA PRO A 185 25.54 8.30 -25.79
C PRO A 185 25.82 9.79 -25.50
N ALA A 186 24.90 10.68 -25.88
CA ALA A 186 25.03 12.12 -25.59
C ALA A 186 24.78 12.45 -24.11
N LEU A 187 23.88 11.73 -23.43
CA LEU A 187 23.59 11.88 -22.01
C LEU A 187 24.71 11.27 -21.16
N GLU A 188 25.17 10.07 -21.51
CA GLU A 188 26.28 9.37 -20.83
C GLU A 188 27.58 10.20 -20.81
N VAL A 189 27.78 11.06 -21.80
CA VAL A 189 28.94 11.97 -21.84
C VAL A 189 28.84 13.09 -20.80
N LEU A 190 27.64 13.50 -20.42
CA LEU A 190 27.40 14.61 -19.49
C LEU A 190 27.13 14.13 -18.06
N THR A 191 26.42 13.01 -17.92
CA THR A 191 26.02 12.42 -16.64
C THR A 191 26.26 10.90 -16.69
N PRO A 192 27.43 10.42 -16.23
CA PRO A 192 27.82 9.02 -16.41
C PRO A 192 26.95 8.09 -15.56
N SER A 193 26.26 7.14 -16.18
CA SER A 193 25.36 6.20 -15.51
C SER A 193 26.05 5.36 -14.43
N ALA A 194 27.32 5.04 -14.60
CA ALA A 194 28.11 4.29 -13.62
C ALA A 194 28.33 5.03 -12.27
N GLN A 195 27.99 6.32 -12.21
CA GLN A 195 28.06 7.14 -11.00
C GLN A 195 26.68 7.55 -10.48
N ALA A 196 25.61 7.02 -11.07
CA ALA A 196 24.27 7.27 -10.61
C ALA A 196 24.00 6.50 -9.31
N GLU A 197 23.27 7.13 -8.40
CA GLU A 197 22.81 6.52 -7.15
C GLU A 197 21.29 6.59 -7.10
N THR A 198 20.63 5.52 -6.64
CA THR A 198 19.20 5.56 -6.36
C THR A 198 18.98 6.22 -5.00
N TRP A 199 18.00 7.10 -4.92
CA TRP A 199 17.54 7.68 -3.67
C TRP A 199 16.17 7.13 -3.30
N MET A 200 16.03 6.73 -2.04
CA MET A 200 14.76 6.29 -1.46
C MET A 200 14.63 6.90 -0.06
N PRO A 201 13.44 7.39 0.32
CA PRO A 201 13.21 7.88 1.67
C PRO A 201 13.34 6.73 2.67
N GLU A 202 14.05 6.95 3.78
CA GLU A 202 14.25 5.92 4.82
C GLU A 202 12.92 5.49 5.46
N SER A 203 11.96 6.40 5.56
CA SER A 203 10.60 6.12 6.06
C SER A 203 9.74 5.31 5.09
N GLY A 204 10.25 5.03 3.88
CA GLY A 204 9.41 4.72 2.73
C GLY A 204 8.53 5.90 2.35
N GLY A 205 7.53 5.66 1.51
CA GLY A 205 6.63 6.69 1.02
C GLY A 205 6.37 6.53 -0.47
N PRO A 206 5.83 7.55 -1.12
CA PRO A 206 5.45 7.47 -2.54
C PRO A 206 6.54 7.99 -3.49
N TRP A 207 7.71 8.32 -2.96
CA TRP A 207 8.80 8.89 -3.72
C TRP A 207 9.89 7.84 -3.98
N LEU A 208 10.43 7.88 -5.19
CA LEU A 208 11.70 7.26 -5.57
C LEU A 208 12.51 8.31 -6.32
N GLY A 209 13.82 8.27 -6.27
CA GLY A 209 14.65 9.24 -6.95
C GLY A 209 15.98 8.69 -7.43
N GLY A 210 16.72 9.55 -8.12
CA GLY A 210 18.05 9.28 -8.64
C GLY A 210 18.94 10.50 -8.48
N ILE A 211 20.20 10.29 -8.15
CA ILE A 211 21.20 11.32 -8.00
C ILE A 211 22.30 11.00 -9.00
N MET A 212 22.52 11.90 -9.96
CA MET A 212 23.51 11.68 -11.01
C MET A 212 24.49 12.84 -11.12
N PRO A 213 25.81 12.62 -11.02
CA PRO A 213 26.78 13.70 -11.10
C PRO A 213 26.94 14.20 -12.54
N ILE A 214 27.05 15.53 -12.67
CA ILE A 214 27.42 16.20 -13.91
C ILE A 214 28.94 16.15 -14.05
N ARG A 215 29.41 15.61 -15.19
CA ARG A 215 30.82 15.38 -15.48
C ARG A 215 31.64 16.67 -15.38
N GLU A 216 32.88 16.54 -14.92
CA GLU A 216 33.82 17.65 -14.90
C GLU A 216 33.99 18.29 -16.28
N GLY A 217 33.86 19.61 -16.33
CA GLY A 217 33.90 20.39 -17.58
C GLY A 217 32.53 20.66 -18.21
N ALA A 218 31.45 20.04 -17.72
CA ALA A 218 30.07 20.42 -17.99
C ALA A 218 29.50 21.23 -16.81
N GLU A 219 28.63 22.19 -17.12
CA GLU A 219 27.88 22.96 -16.12
C GLU A 219 26.47 22.41 -15.93
N THR A 220 25.88 21.85 -16.99
CA THR A 220 24.48 21.41 -17.07
C THR A 220 24.35 20.28 -18.09
N VAL A 221 23.15 19.69 -18.17
CA VAL A 221 22.81 18.67 -19.18
C VAL A 221 22.13 19.34 -20.39
N SER A 222 22.91 19.75 -21.37
CA SER A 222 22.38 20.38 -22.60
C SER A 222 23.30 20.13 -23.79
N MET A 223 22.87 20.53 -25.00
CA MET A 223 23.73 20.44 -26.18
C MET A 223 25.05 21.22 -26.02
N SER A 224 25.04 22.33 -25.28
CA SER A 224 26.24 23.16 -25.07
C SER A 224 27.03 22.81 -23.81
N ALA A 225 26.44 22.04 -22.89
CA ALA A 225 26.99 21.75 -21.56
C ALA A 225 27.33 23.00 -20.74
N ARG A 226 26.68 24.14 -21.03
CA ARG A 226 26.88 25.45 -20.41
C ARG A 226 25.55 26.04 -19.98
N PHE A 227 25.58 26.88 -18.94
CA PHE A 227 24.36 27.51 -18.42
C PHE A 227 23.71 28.53 -19.36
N GLN A 228 24.47 29.06 -20.33
CA GLN A 228 23.95 30.04 -21.32
C GLN A 228 23.27 31.28 -20.67
N GLY A 229 23.67 31.63 -19.44
CA GLY A 229 23.11 32.78 -18.70
C GLY A 229 21.74 32.55 -18.07
N ARG A 230 21.24 31.30 -18.00
CA ARG A 230 20.01 31.00 -17.26
C ARG A 230 20.26 31.13 -15.75
N PRO A 231 19.31 31.71 -15.00
CA PRO A 231 19.38 31.71 -13.53
C PRO A 231 19.31 30.30 -12.96
N LEU A 232 20.01 30.08 -11.86
CA LEU A 232 20.03 28.81 -11.15
C LEU A 232 18.71 28.61 -10.39
N LEU A 233 18.26 27.35 -10.32
CA LEU A 233 17.13 26.91 -9.50
C LEU A 233 17.58 26.24 -8.21
N VAL A 234 18.86 25.87 -8.09
CA VAL A 234 19.38 25.05 -7.00
C VAL A 234 20.50 25.78 -6.25
N PRO A 235 20.73 25.45 -4.97
CA PRO A 235 21.83 26.04 -4.21
C PRO A 235 23.21 25.53 -4.67
N PRO A 236 24.33 26.18 -4.28
CA PRO A 236 25.68 25.84 -4.74
C PRO A 236 26.09 24.36 -4.61
N GLU A 237 25.63 23.68 -3.57
CA GLU A 237 25.88 22.26 -3.32
C GLU A 237 25.29 21.32 -4.37
N ASP A 238 24.24 21.74 -5.08
CA ASP A 238 23.51 20.94 -6.05
C ASP A 238 23.90 21.28 -7.51
N LEU A 239 24.86 22.19 -7.74
CA LEU A 239 25.25 22.67 -9.08
C LEU A 239 25.90 21.64 -10.00
N ARG A 240 26.31 20.49 -9.45
CA ARG A 240 27.06 19.46 -10.18
C ARG A 240 26.33 18.14 -10.19
N VAL A 241 25.03 18.17 -9.99
CA VAL A 241 24.19 16.99 -9.84
C VAL A 241 22.86 17.21 -10.57
N VAL A 242 22.35 16.14 -11.16
CA VAL A 242 20.97 16.01 -11.61
C VAL A 242 20.22 15.23 -10.56
N HIS A 243 19.08 15.75 -10.13
CA HIS A 243 18.23 15.12 -9.13
C HIS A 243 16.89 14.70 -9.75
N ASP A 244 16.69 13.40 -9.86
CA ASP A 244 15.46 12.81 -10.37
C ASP A 244 14.54 12.42 -9.22
N ALA A 245 13.24 12.65 -9.37
CA ALA A 245 12.24 12.16 -8.44
C ALA A 245 10.96 11.74 -9.16
N MET A 246 10.52 10.50 -8.91
CA MET A 246 9.19 10.00 -9.20
C MET A 246 8.30 10.17 -7.97
N ARG A 247 7.18 10.88 -8.11
CA ARG A 247 6.01 10.72 -7.26
C ARG A 247 5.07 9.69 -7.87
N PHE A 248 4.90 8.56 -7.18
CA PHE A 248 3.97 7.52 -7.57
C PHE A 248 2.54 8.09 -7.73
N PRO A 249 1.70 7.61 -8.66
CA PRO A 249 2.05 6.70 -9.73
C PRO A 249 2.61 7.39 -10.97
N ASN A 250 2.48 8.71 -11.12
CA ASN A 250 2.47 9.30 -12.46
C ASN A 250 3.22 10.61 -12.69
N LEU A 251 3.94 11.15 -11.70
CA LEU A 251 4.74 12.35 -11.88
C LEU A 251 6.22 12.00 -11.78
N LEU A 252 6.96 12.25 -12.85
CA LEU A 252 8.42 12.16 -12.89
C LEU A 252 8.97 13.58 -12.98
N THR A 253 10.05 13.85 -12.27
CA THR A 253 10.73 15.13 -12.28
C THR A 253 12.22 14.90 -12.41
N SER A 254 12.89 15.75 -13.18
CA SER A 254 14.34 15.74 -13.32
C SER A 254 14.81 17.18 -13.15
N LEU A 255 15.49 17.45 -12.04
CA LEU A 255 15.94 18.77 -11.64
C LEU A 255 17.41 18.93 -11.98
N GLN A 256 17.69 19.87 -12.87
CA GLN A 256 19.02 20.32 -13.22
C GLN A 256 19.31 21.67 -12.55
N PRO A 257 20.57 22.15 -12.59
CA PRO A 257 20.91 23.37 -11.86
C PRO A 257 20.10 24.62 -12.21
N GLU A 258 19.52 24.70 -13.40
CA GLU A 258 18.88 25.93 -13.94
C GLU A 258 17.54 25.67 -14.64
N TYR A 259 17.11 24.42 -14.73
CA TYR A 259 15.83 24.04 -15.32
C TYR A 259 15.28 22.75 -14.67
N LEU A 260 13.96 22.59 -14.74
CA LEU A 260 13.24 21.43 -14.24
C LEU A 260 12.47 20.78 -15.39
N LEU A 261 12.64 19.49 -15.56
CA LEU A 261 11.79 18.67 -16.43
C LEU A 261 10.72 17.98 -15.61
N THR A 262 9.54 17.84 -16.19
CA THR A 262 8.46 17.06 -15.60
C THR A 262 7.82 16.18 -16.65
N PHE A 263 7.46 14.96 -16.27
CA PHE A 263 6.72 14.03 -17.11
C PHE A 263 5.50 13.55 -16.34
N THR A 264 4.32 13.81 -16.88
CA THR A 264 3.07 13.25 -16.32
C THR A 264 2.59 12.12 -17.20
N LEU A 265 2.38 10.95 -16.60
CA LEU A 265 1.99 9.73 -17.30
C LEU A 265 0.48 9.50 -17.15
N PHE A 266 -0.21 9.27 -18.26
CA PHE A 266 -1.62 8.90 -18.29
C PHE A 266 -1.79 7.59 -19.08
N PRO A 267 -1.99 6.45 -18.40
CA PRO A 267 -2.21 5.17 -19.07
C PRO A 267 -3.51 5.23 -19.89
N ILE A 268 -3.41 5.02 -21.20
CA ILE A 268 -4.58 4.95 -22.08
C ILE A 268 -5.16 3.53 -22.06
N ASP A 269 -4.27 2.55 -22.18
CA ASP A 269 -4.58 1.13 -22.13
C ASP A 269 -3.38 0.30 -21.64
N GLY A 270 -3.47 -1.03 -21.76
CA GLY A 270 -2.42 -1.94 -21.30
C GLY A 270 -1.09 -1.84 -22.06
N GLU A 271 -1.05 -1.15 -23.21
CA GLU A 271 0.12 -1.07 -24.09
C GLU A 271 0.34 0.35 -24.65
N THR A 272 -0.40 1.35 -24.17
CA THR A 272 -0.27 2.76 -24.61
C THR A 272 -0.35 3.70 -23.42
N THR A 273 0.59 4.65 -23.37
CA THR A 273 0.67 5.69 -22.34
C THR A 273 0.80 7.06 -23.00
N ARG A 274 -0.01 8.02 -22.59
CA ARG A 274 0.17 9.44 -22.93
C ARG A 274 1.18 10.04 -21.96
N VAL A 275 2.24 10.63 -22.49
CA VAL A 275 3.25 11.38 -21.72
C VAL A 275 3.06 12.85 -22.00
N VAL A 276 2.96 13.65 -20.93
CA VAL A 276 3.02 15.12 -21.00
C VAL A 276 4.36 15.55 -20.43
N ALA A 277 5.31 15.89 -21.31
CA ALA A 277 6.63 16.38 -20.95
C ALA A 277 6.63 17.92 -20.93
N SER A 278 7.15 18.52 -19.87
CA SER A 278 7.30 19.97 -19.77
C SER A 278 8.69 20.36 -19.29
N THR A 279 9.22 21.44 -19.85
CA THR A 279 10.47 22.07 -19.43
C THR A 279 10.15 23.39 -18.76
N TYR A 280 10.61 23.56 -17.54
CA TYR A 280 10.48 24.78 -16.75
C TYR A 280 11.86 25.40 -16.52
N VAL A 281 11.91 26.71 -16.56
CA VAL A 281 13.11 27.51 -16.28
C VAL A 281 12.73 28.64 -15.34
N HIS A 282 13.70 29.30 -14.74
CA HIS A 282 13.44 30.52 -13.97
C HIS A 282 12.70 31.57 -14.85
N ALA A 283 11.77 32.33 -14.27
CA ALA A 283 10.96 33.31 -15.00
C ALA A 283 11.80 34.33 -15.80
N GLU A 284 12.98 34.67 -15.29
CA GLU A 284 13.92 35.61 -15.91
C GLU A 284 14.90 34.98 -16.91
N ALA A 285 14.79 33.67 -17.23
CA ALA A 285 15.69 33.03 -18.19
C ALA A 285 15.57 33.66 -19.60
N PRO A 286 16.69 33.98 -20.29
CA PRO A 286 16.65 34.53 -21.65
C PRO A 286 16.08 33.53 -22.65
N GLU A 287 15.21 33.95 -23.56
CA GLU A 287 14.53 33.04 -24.50
C GLU A 287 15.53 32.40 -25.49
N GLU A 288 16.53 33.16 -25.92
CA GLU A 288 17.63 32.72 -26.78
C GLU A 288 18.51 31.64 -26.14
N SER A 289 18.49 31.52 -24.80
CA SER A 289 19.26 30.49 -24.09
C SER A 289 18.60 29.12 -24.15
N LEU A 290 17.33 28.99 -24.55
CA LEU A 290 16.56 27.78 -24.29
C LEU A 290 16.79 26.65 -25.31
N ALA A 291 17.19 27.00 -26.54
CA ALA A 291 17.25 26.05 -27.65
C ALA A 291 18.14 24.83 -27.36
N ASP A 292 19.27 25.03 -26.69
CA ASP A 292 20.23 23.94 -26.43
C ASP A 292 19.69 22.88 -25.45
N VAL A 293 18.89 23.27 -24.46
CA VAL A 293 18.20 22.37 -23.52
C VAL A 293 17.01 21.71 -24.22
N LEU A 294 16.20 22.51 -24.92
CA LEU A 294 15.00 22.01 -25.59
C LEU A 294 15.33 20.99 -26.69
N ASP A 295 16.35 21.24 -27.50
CA ASP A 295 16.77 20.33 -28.56
C ASP A 295 17.40 19.06 -27.99
N PHE A 296 18.22 19.19 -26.94
CA PHE A 296 18.82 18.03 -26.26
C PHE A 296 17.75 17.07 -25.77
N TRP A 297 16.78 17.57 -25.01
CA TRP A 297 15.76 16.71 -24.42
C TRP A 297 14.73 16.20 -25.43
N SER A 298 14.46 16.93 -26.52
CA SER A 298 13.64 16.39 -27.60
C SER A 298 14.24 15.12 -28.19
N ARG A 299 15.57 15.08 -28.32
CA ARG A 299 16.30 13.90 -28.79
C ARG A 299 16.22 12.75 -27.77
N ILE A 300 16.48 13.02 -26.50
CA ILE A 300 16.43 11.99 -25.44
C ILE A 300 15.03 11.37 -25.37
N TYR A 301 13.97 12.18 -25.42
CA TYR A 301 12.59 11.68 -25.38
C TYR A 301 12.27 10.74 -26.54
N ASP A 302 12.77 11.03 -27.74
CA ASP A 302 12.58 10.16 -28.91
C ASP A 302 13.37 8.84 -28.78
N GLU A 303 14.55 8.89 -28.17
CA GLU A 303 15.38 7.71 -27.88
C GLU A 303 14.71 6.79 -26.83
N ASP A 304 14.26 7.34 -25.70
CA ASP A 304 13.55 6.61 -24.63
C ASP A 304 12.24 6.00 -25.14
N LYS A 305 11.46 6.80 -25.87
CA LYS A 305 10.20 6.34 -26.47
C LYS A 305 10.43 5.09 -27.32
N ARG A 306 11.47 5.07 -28.15
CA ARG A 306 11.78 3.92 -29.01
C ARG A 306 12.22 2.71 -28.20
N ALA A 307 13.00 2.91 -27.14
CA ALA A 307 13.42 1.82 -26.25
C ALA A 307 12.20 1.18 -25.55
N CYS A 308 11.33 1.99 -24.95
CA CYS A 308 10.09 1.53 -24.31
C CYS A 308 9.17 0.78 -25.26
N GLU A 309 8.94 1.31 -26.47
CA GLU A 309 8.10 0.67 -27.49
C GLU A 309 8.69 -0.67 -27.96
N GLN A 310 10.01 -0.73 -28.12
CA GLN A 310 10.68 -1.97 -28.50
C GLN A 310 10.62 -3.03 -27.39
N GLN A 311 10.73 -2.61 -26.13
CA GLN A 311 10.57 -3.49 -24.98
C GLN A 311 9.14 -4.02 -24.89
N GLN A 312 8.13 -3.18 -25.11
CA GLN A 312 6.72 -3.59 -25.16
C GLN A 312 6.50 -4.67 -26.25
N VAL A 313 7.03 -4.47 -27.45
CA VAL A 313 6.96 -5.47 -28.55
C VAL A 313 7.56 -6.80 -28.11
N GLY A 314 8.71 -6.78 -27.44
CA GLY A 314 9.36 -7.98 -26.91
C GLY A 314 8.51 -8.69 -25.85
N LEU A 315 7.93 -7.95 -24.91
CA LEU A 315 7.11 -8.48 -23.83
C LEU A 315 5.76 -9.02 -24.29
N SER A 316 5.23 -8.53 -25.42
CA SER A 316 4.00 -9.07 -26.03
C SER A 316 4.25 -10.40 -26.77
N SER A 317 5.49 -10.87 -26.88
CA SER A 317 5.84 -12.17 -27.48
C SER A 317 5.59 -13.34 -26.51
N PRO A 318 5.05 -14.49 -26.98
CA PRO A 318 4.90 -15.69 -26.13
C PRO A 318 6.21 -16.22 -25.54
N GLY A 319 7.34 -15.88 -26.16
CA GLY A 319 8.68 -16.26 -25.69
C GLY A 319 9.33 -15.25 -24.76
N ALA A 320 8.59 -14.22 -24.29
CA ALA A 320 9.13 -13.24 -23.36
C ALA A 320 9.67 -13.94 -22.10
N PRO A 321 10.93 -13.67 -21.71
CA PRO A 321 11.51 -14.29 -20.53
C PRO A 321 10.83 -13.74 -19.27
N ALA A 322 10.87 -14.51 -18.18
CA ALA A 322 10.62 -13.94 -16.86
C ALA A 322 11.66 -12.84 -16.61
N THR A 323 11.21 -11.61 -16.35
CA THR A 323 12.12 -10.49 -16.08
C THR A 323 12.96 -10.81 -14.86
N THR A 324 14.28 -10.82 -15.02
CA THR A 324 15.23 -10.91 -13.92
C THR A 324 15.86 -9.54 -13.76
N LEU A 325 15.58 -8.89 -12.64
CA LEU A 325 16.21 -7.62 -12.26
C LEU A 325 17.38 -7.91 -11.33
N THR A 326 18.37 -7.03 -11.36
CA THR A 326 19.59 -7.14 -10.55
C THR A 326 19.68 -6.02 -9.52
N GLU A 327 20.66 -6.09 -8.61
CA GLU A 327 20.85 -5.07 -7.56
C GLU A 327 21.13 -3.68 -8.13
N VAL A 328 21.63 -3.57 -9.37
CA VAL A 328 21.85 -2.27 -10.05
C VAL A 328 20.55 -1.63 -10.56
N GLU A 329 19.42 -2.34 -10.50
CA GLU A 329 18.08 -1.86 -10.89
C GLU A 329 17.18 -1.68 -9.65
N GLU A 330 17.76 -1.27 -8.52
CA GLU A 330 17.04 -1.16 -7.25
C GLU A 330 15.85 -0.19 -7.28
N GLY A 331 15.95 0.92 -8.02
CA GLY A 331 14.83 1.84 -8.25
C GLY A 331 13.65 1.17 -8.96
N VAL A 332 13.94 0.36 -9.99
CA VAL A 332 12.94 -0.43 -10.72
C VAL A 332 12.29 -1.47 -9.80
N LEU A 333 13.09 -2.15 -8.98
CA LEU A 333 12.59 -3.10 -7.98
C LEU A 333 11.66 -2.42 -6.96
N ALA A 334 12.05 -1.26 -6.44
CA ALA A 334 11.26 -0.48 -5.50
C ALA A 334 9.95 0.00 -6.12
N PHE A 335 9.98 0.49 -7.36
CA PHE A 335 8.78 0.90 -8.09
C PHE A 335 7.82 -0.28 -8.31
N ARG A 336 8.34 -1.44 -8.72
CA ARG A 336 7.52 -2.65 -8.89
C ARG A 336 6.90 -3.11 -7.58
N ALA A 337 7.61 -2.96 -6.45
CA ALA A 337 7.05 -3.23 -5.14
C ALA A 337 5.90 -2.25 -4.80
N MET A 338 6.01 -0.96 -5.16
CA MET A 338 4.90 -0.01 -5.02
C MET A 338 3.68 -0.43 -5.84
N VAL A 339 3.88 -0.81 -7.11
CA VAL A 339 2.80 -1.30 -7.98
C VAL A 339 2.14 -2.53 -7.39
N GLU A 340 2.93 -3.52 -6.96
CA GLU A 340 2.41 -4.77 -6.41
C GLU A 340 1.65 -4.56 -5.10
N ALA A 341 2.14 -3.67 -4.24
CA ALA A 341 1.45 -3.29 -3.01
C ALA A 341 0.04 -2.69 -3.25
N ARG A 342 -0.22 -2.13 -4.43
CA ARG A 342 -1.54 -1.67 -4.86
C ARG A 342 -2.35 -2.73 -5.62
N ARG A 343 -1.68 -3.69 -6.28
CA ARG A 343 -2.32 -4.79 -7.03
C ARG A 343 -2.80 -5.93 -6.14
N ALA A 344 -2.11 -6.19 -5.03
CA ALA A 344 -2.63 -7.05 -3.97
C ALA A 344 -4.05 -6.57 -3.65
N PRO A 345 -5.05 -7.47 -3.51
CA PRO A 345 -6.44 -7.06 -3.29
C PRO A 345 -6.47 -6.06 -2.15
N SER A 346 -6.63 -4.79 -2.51
CA SER A 346 -6.84 -3.73 -1.58
C SER A 346 -8.22 -3.98 -1.02
N THR A 347 -8.30 -4.66 0.12
CA THR A 347 -9.40 -4.41 1.03
C THR A 347 -9.34 -2.89 1.25
N PRO A 348 -10.33 -2.11 0.79
CA PRO A 348 -10.30 -0.68 1.01
C PRO A 348 -10.17 -0.46 2.51
N LEU A 349 -9.16 0.32 2.93
CA LEU A 349 -9.25 0.96 4.23
C LEU A 349 -10.53 1.79 4.18
N PRO A 350 -11.53 1.54 5.03
CA PRO A 350 -12.70 2.40 5.06
C PRO A 350 -12.22 3.79 5.49
N SER A 351 -12.49 4.80 4.67
CA SER A 351 -12.34 6.20 5.03
C SER A 351 -13.15 6.44 6.32
N PRO A 352 -12.57 7.10 7.34
CA PRO A 352 -13.16 7.17 8.67
C PRO A 352 -14.45 7.99 8.59
N LYS A 353 -15.59 7.32 8.78
CA LYS A 353 -16.81 8.03 9.16
C LYS A 353 -16.57 8.58 10.57
N SER A 354 -16.47 9.90 10.67
CA SER A 354 -16.39 10.60 11.94
C SER A 354 -17.70 10.40 12.72
N ALA A 355 -17.70 9.44 13.63
CA ALA A 355 -18.65 9.34 14.75
C ALA A 355 -18.09 8.49 15.91
N GLY A 356 -17.15 9.05 16.67
CA GLY A 356 -17.09 8.87 18.14
C GLY A 356 -16.87 7.48 18.75
N SER A 357 -16.38 6.48 18.02
CA SER A 357 -16.04 5.17 18.60
C SER A 357 -14.61 5.18 19.16
N ARG A 358 -14.46 5.04 20.48
CA ARG A 358 -13.17 4.80 21.14
C ARG A 358 -12.91 3.29 21.20
N HIS A 359 -11.64 2.87 21.12
CA HIS A 359 -11.26 1.50 21.44
C HIS A 359 -11.81 1.09 22.81
N CYS A 360 -12.24 -0.17 22.98
CA CYS A 360 -12.48 -0.71 24.31
C CYS A 360 -11.18 -0.60 25.11
N GLY A 361 -10.08 -1.01 24.45
CA GLY A 361 -8.72 -0.80 24.86
C GLY A 361 -8.36 -1.47 26.17
N ILE A 362 -7.16 -1.19 26.62
CA ILE A 362 -6.67 -1.51 27.95
C ILE A 362 -6.28 -0.23 28.67
N PHE A 363 -6.86 -0.03 29.86
CA PHE A 363 -6.66 1.16 30.68
C PHE A 363 -6.84 2.51 29.91
N GLY A 364 -7.69 2.50 28.88
CA GLY A 364 -7.99 3.66 28.03
C GLY A 364 -7.03 3.88 26.86
N ARG A 365 -6.23 2.87 26.47
CA ARG A 365 -5.36 2.88 25.28
C ARG A 365 -5.66 1.67 24.38
N PRO A 366 -5.34 1.70 23.07
CA PRO A 366 -5.50 0.54 22.19
C PRO A 366 -4.69 -0.68 22.68
N TYR A 367 -3.50 -0.43 23.22
CA TYR A 367 -2.63 -1.42 23.85
C TYR A 367 -1.75 -0.77 24.95
N ALA A 368 -1.12 -1.59 25.79
CA ALA A 368 -0.10 -1.21 26.74
C ALA A 368 1.27 -1.67 26.25
N ASP A 369 2.21 -0.74 26.13
CA ASP A 369 3.63 -1.02 25.86
C ASP A 369 4.32 -1.47 27.15
N LEU A 370 4.89 -2.68 27.13
CA LEU A 370 5.49 -3.32 28.30
C LEU A 370 7.02 -3.22 28.31
N SER A 371 7.62 -2.53 27.35
CA SER A 371 9.09 -2.50 27.14
C SER A 371 9.87 -1.89 28.30
N SER A 372 9.21 -1.10 29.16
CA SER A 372 9.80 -0.52 30.38
C SER A 372 9.68 -1.43 31.61
N LEU A 373 8.83 -2.47 31.54
CA LEU A 373 8.50 -3.34 32.66
C LEU A 373 9.05 -4.77 32.49
N VAL A 374 9.40 -5.14 31.26
CA VAL A 374 9.96 -6.45 30.91
C VAL A 374 11.31 -6.25 30.22
N ASP A 375 12.32 -7.02 30.64
CA ASP A 375 13.64 -6.98 30.02
C ASP A 375 13.62 -7.56 28.61
N THR A 376 13.87 -6.73 27.61
CA THR A 376 13.88 -7.10 26.19
C THR A 376 15.28 -7.30 25.62
N SER A 377 16.32 -7.20 26.45
CA SER A 377 17.73 -7.29 26.00
C SER A 377 18.07 -8.63 25.34
N GLY A 378 17.37 -9.70 25.68
CA GLY A 378 17.53 -11.04 25.11
C GLY A 378 16.90 -11.24 23.72
N PHE A 379 16.12 -10.29 23.21
CA PHE A 379 15.26 -10.50 22.03
C PHE A 379 16.04 -10.85 20.76
N ALA A 380 17.17 -10.20 20.52
CA ALA A 380 18.02 -10.51 19.36
C ALA A 380 18.52 -11.97 19.41
N ALA A 381 18.97 -12.43 20.58
CA ALA A 381 19.46 -13.81 20.76
C ALA A 381 18.34 -14.86 20.69
N MET A 382 17.12 -14.49 21.12
CA MET A 382 15.92 -15.31 20.96
C MET A 382 15.48 -15.37 19.49
N HIS A 383 15.59 -14.29 18.74
CA HIS A 383 15.27 -14.30 17.31
C HIS A 383 16.14 -15.31 16.55
N ASP A 384 17.46 -15.31 16.79
CA ASP A 384 18.38 -16.29 16.21
C ASP A 384 18.03 -17.74 16.63
N GLU A 385 17.62 -17.94 17.88
CA GLU A 385 17.18 -19.25 18.36
C GLU A 385 15.89 -19.71 17.69
N ILE A 386 14.88 -18.85 17.62
CA ILE A 386 13.56 -19.17 17.08
C ILE A 386 13.66 -19.47 15.59
N THR A 387 14.39 -18.67 14.82
CA THR A 387 14.59 -18.92 13.39
C THR A 387 15.24 -20.28 13.13
N ARG A 388 16.24 -20.66 13.94
CA ARG A 388 16.83 -22.00 13.88
C ARG A 388 15.83 -23.06 14.36
N GLY A 389 15.16 -22.84 15.48
CA GLY A 389 14.27 -23.81 16.10
C GLY A 389 13.07 -24.18 15.24
N LEU A 390 12.46 -23.19 14.57
CA LEU A 390 11.35 -23.42 13.63
C LEU A 390 11.74 -24.30 12.44
N SER A 391 13.03 -24.37 12.06
CA SER A 391 13.52 -25.30 11.05
C SER A 391 13.67 -26.75 11.53
N LEU A 392 13.56 -26.99 12.84
CA LEU A 392 13.82 -28.27 13.50
C LEU A 392 12.57 -28.94 14.07
N VAL A 393 11.43 -28.25 14.04
CA VAL A 393 10.15 -28.73 14.59
C VAL A 393 9.10 -28.79 13.50
N GLU A 394 8.08 -29.61 13.72
CA GLU A 394 6.91 -29.63 12.86
C GLU A 394 5.98 -28.47 13.24
N THR A 395 5.67 -27.61 12.27
CA THR A 395 4.74 -26.50 12.45
C THR A 395 3.40 -26.83 11.81
N SER A 396 2.31 -26.52 12.49
CA SER A 396 0.97 -26.62 11.90
C SER A 396 0.56 -25.28 11.26
N TYR A 397 -0.56 -25.31 10.53
CA TYR A 397 -1.25 -24.09 10.16
C TYR A 397 -2.38 -23.85 11.15
N THR A 398 -2.72 -22.59 11.37
CA THR A 398 -3.99 -22.25 12.01
C THR A 398 -4.61 -21.01 11.38
N GLY A 399 -5.78 -20.64 11.87
CA GLY A 399 -6.58 -19.50 11.45
C GLY A 399 -8.02 -19.92 11.27
N GLY A 400 -8.43 -20.90 12.07
CA GLY A 400 -9.52 -21.78 11.75
C GLY A 400 -10.88 -21.19 12.01
N SER A 401 -11.76 -21.38 11.03
CA SER A 401 -13.19 -21.16 11.12
C SER A 401 -13.64 -19.77 11.63
N LEU A 402 -12.80 -18.73 11.54
CA LEU A 402 -13.11 -17.42 12.15
C LEU A 402 -14.45 -16.82 11.66
N LYS A 403 -14.80 -17.02 10.38
CA LYS A 403 -16.11 -16.58 9.85
C LYS A 403 -17.22 -17.51 10.34
N TRP A 404 -16.95 -18.82 10.41
CA TRP A 404 -17.87 -19.83 10.94
C TRP A 404 -18.18 -19.66 12.43
N MET A 405 -17.18 -19.36 13.26
CA MET A 405 -17.28 -19.04 14.68
C MET A 405 -17.97 -17.69 14.93
N GLY A 406 -18.17 -16.88 13.88
CA GLY A 406 -18.75 -15.54 14.01
C GLY A 406 -17.85 -14.55 14.74
N VAL A 407 -16.53 -14.81 14.76
CA VAL A 407 -15.52 -13.99 15.44
C VAL A 407 -14.69 -13.18 14.45
N THR A 408 -15.18 -12.94 13.23
CA THR A 408 -14.59 -11.98 12.28
C THR A 408 -15.34 -10.67 12.32
N ALA A 409 -14.63 -9.57 12.05
CA ALA A 409 -15.25 -8.26 12.03
C ALA A 409 -16.34 -8.20 10.94
N PRO A 410 -17.54 -7.68 11.23
CA PRO A 410 -18.65 -7.66 10.27
C PRO A 410 -18.29 -7.01 8.92
N TRP A 411 -17.42 -5.98 8.94
CA TRP A 411 -16.95 -5.29 7.74
C TRP A 411 -15.83 -6.01 6.98
N VAL A 412 -15.25 -7.08 7.54
CA VAL A 412 -14.23 -7.92 6.88
C VAL A 412 -14.88 -9.19 6.28
N THR A 413 -16.16 -9.44 6.52
CA THR A 413 -16.87 -10.61 5.99
C THR A 413 -16.96 -10.66 4.46
N SER A 414 -16.80 -9.52 3.77
CA SER A 414 -16.78 -9.42 2.30
C SER A 414 -15.48 -9.86 1.64
N ASP A 415 -14.46 -10.22 2.43
CA ASP A 415 -13.21 -10.80 1.92
C ASP A 415 -13.48 -12.08 1.10
N PRO A 416 -12.89 -12.24 -0.11
CA PRO A 416 -13.09 -13.42 -0.98
C PRO A 416 -12.71 -14.77 -0.35
N TYR A 417 -11.91 -14.82 0.71
CA TYR A 417 -11.48 -16.09 1.30
C TYR A 417 -12.64 -16.85 1.94
N ARG A 418 -12.73 -18.15 1.65
CA ARG A 418 -13.75 -19.03 2.23
C ARG A 418 -13.29 -19.63 3.54
N ASP A 419 -14.23 -19.76 4.45
CA ASP A 419 -14.05 -20.47 5.70
C ASP A 419 -14.15 -21.98 5.47
N TYR A 420 -13.26 -22.76 6.08
CA TYR A 420 -13.21 -24.19 5.81
C TYR A 420 -14.48 -24.92 6.27
N MET A 421 -15.10 -24.56 7.39
CA MET A 421 -16.30 -25.27 7.85
C MET A 421 -17.50 -24.97 6.96
N HIS A 422 -17.60 -23.75 6.43
CA HIS A 422 -18.60 -23.42 5.41
C HIS A 422 -18.40 -24.25 4.14
N VAL A 423 -17.15 -24.49 3.73
CA VAL A 423 -16.83 -25.34 2.58
C VAL A 423 -17.19 -26.79 2.87
N ILE A 424 -16.71 -27.36 3.98
CA ILE A 424 -16.92 -28.77 4.36
C ILE A 424 -18.41 -29.12 4.40
N ARG A 425 -19.24 -28.25 5.01
CA ARG A 425 -20.70 -28.45 5.08
C ARG A 425 -21.42 -28.37 3.75
N ALA A 426 -20.79 -27.77 2.74
CA ALA A 426 -21.34 -27.61 1.40
C ALA A 426 -20.79 -28.63 0.39
N LEU A 427 -19.85 -29.50 0.79
CA LEU A 427 -19.28 -30.48 -0.10
C LEU A 427 -20.32 -31.55 -0.50
N PRO A 428 -20.36 -31.94 -1.78
CA PRO A 428 -20.98 -33.19 -2.21
C PRO A 428 -20.42 -34.38 -1.42
N ARG A 429 -21.26 -35.39 -1.20
CA ARG A 429 -20.95 -36.56 -0.35
C ARG A 429 -19.68 -37.30 -0.78
N ASP A 430 -19.45 -37.43 -2.09
CA ASP A 430 -18.26 -38.07 -2.67
C ASP A 430 -16.98 -37.27 -2.41
N GLU A 431 -17.05 -35.93 -2.55
CA GLU A 431 -15.95 -35.02 -2.27
C GLU A 431 -15.66 -34.92 -0.77
N LEU A 432 -16.69 -34.98 0.07
CA LEU A 432 -16.57 -35.06 1.52
C LEU A 432 -15.91 -36.38 1.95
N ALA A 433 -16.26 -37.50 1.32
CA ALA A 433 -15.60 -38.79 1.56
C ALA A 433 -14.10 -38.73 1.23
N GLU A 434 -13.74 -38.07 0.11
CA GLU A 434 -12.35 -37.85 -0.28
C GLU A 434 -11.60 -37.01 0.77
N LEU A 435 -12.20 -35.91 1.23
CA LEU A 435 -11.62 -35.07 2.29
C LEU A 435 -11.40 -35.86 3.59
N ILE A 436 -12.38 -36.63 4.04
CA ILE A 436 -12.27 -37.44 5.27
C ILE A 436 -11.17 -38.50 5.12
N ALA A 437 -11.07 -39.13 3.95
CA ALA A 437 -10.04 -40.14 3.68
C ALA A 437 -8.59 -39.59 3.66
N LEU A 438 -8.41 -38.26 3.53
CA LEU A 438 -7.09 -37.61 3.67
C LEU A 438 -6.68 -37.38 5.13
N GLY A 439 -7.56 -37.65 6.10
CA GLY A 439 -7.26 -37.55 7.52
C GLY A 439 -6.56 -38.79 8.08
N ASP A 440 -5.97 -38.66 9.27
CA ASP A 440 -5.27 -39.76 9.95
C ASP A 440 -6.20 -40.61 10.86
N GLY A 441 -7.47 -40.22 11.00
CA GLY A 441 -8.48 -40.89 11.83
C GLY A 441 -9.32 -41.93 11.07
N ASP A 442 -10.15 -42.68 11.79
CA ASP A 442 -11.09 -43.64 11.19
C ASP A 442 -12.21 -42.90 10.41
N PRO A 443 -12.30 -43.05 9.07
CA PRO A 443 -13.35 -42.41 8.27
C PRO A 443 -14.77 -42.80 8.69
N SER A 444 -14.95 -43.95 9.34
CA SER A 444 -16.26 -44.42 9.83
C SER A 444 -16.78 -43.63 11.03
N ALA A 445 -15.94 -42.79 11.66
CA ALA A 445 -16.34 -41.88 12.72
C ALA A 445 -17.23 -40.72 12.22
N PHE A 446 -17.31 -40.50 10.91
CA PHE A 446 -18.06 -39.40 10.31
C PHE A 446 -19.29 -39.88 9.54
N ASP A 447 -20.45 -39.30 9.84
CA ASP A 447 -21.67 -39.52 9.08
C ASP A 447 -21.69 -38.61 7.84
N LEU A 448 -21.27 -39.16 6.70
CA LEU A 448 -21.18 -38.44 5.42
C LEU A 448 -22.54 -38.02 4.84
N ASP A 449 -23.63 -38.64 5.30
CA ASP A 449 -24.99 -38.27 4.91
C ASP A 449 -25.54 -37.12 5.79
N ARG A 450 -24.79 -36.74 6.84
CA ARG A 450 -25.08 -35.66 7.77
C ARG A 450 -23.89 -34.71 7.93
N PRO A 451 -23.51 -33.97 6.88
CA PRO A 451 -22.36 -33.06 6.91
C PRO A 451 -22.45 -31.99 8.01
N GLU A 452 -23.66 -31.68 8.50
CA GLU A 452 -23.86 -30.77 9.63
C GLU A 452 -23.35 -31.30 10.98
N SER A 453 -23.16 -32.62 11.09
CA SER A 453 -22.65 -33.29 12.28
C SER A 453 -21.12 -33.38 12.34
N ILE A 454 -20.44 -33.11 11.23
CA ILE A 454 -18.99 -33.18 11.13
C ILE A 454 -18.35 -31.93 11.75
N ALA A 455 -17.37 -32.16 12.63
CA ALA A 455 -16.58 -31.13 13.28
C ALA A 455 -15.09 -31.44 13.12
N LEU A 456 -14.39 -30.63 12.31
CA LEU A 456 -12.95 -30.73 12.06
C LEU A 456 -12.26 -29.42 12.46
N GLY A 457 -11.05 -29.48 13.03
CA GLY A 457 -10.23 -28.30 13.33
C GLY A 457 -9.53 -28.33 14.69
N ASP A 458 -8.79 -27.27 14.98
CA ASP A 458 -7.86 -27.14 16.13
C ASP A 458 -8.54 -27.21 17.52
N GLU A 459 -9.88 -27.23 17.57
CA GLU A 459 -10.70 -27.29 18.79
C GLU A 459 -11.69 -28.46 18.77
N THR A 460 -11.41 -29.50 17.99
CA THR A 460 -12.20 -30.73 17.95
C THR A 460 -11.32 -31.94 18.20
N ASP A 461 -11.94 -33.10 18.48
CA ASP A 461 -11.22 -34.39 18.58
C ASP A 461 -10.59 -34.82 17.24
N HIS A 462 -10.77 -34.03 16.18
CA HIS A 462 -10.38 -34.32 14.80
C HIS A 462 -9.74 -33.09 14.14
N PRO A 463 -8.48 -32.75 14.48
CA PRO A 463 -7.77 -31.65 13.83
C PRO A 463 -7.57 -31.90 12.33
N LEU A 464 -7.51 -30.82 11.54
CA LEU A 464 -7.27 -30.94 10.10
C LEU A 464 -5.83 -31.34 9.83
N THR A 465 -5.64 -32.40 9.04
CA THR A 465 -4.30 -32.77 8.57
C THR A 465 -3.81 -31.80 7.50
N ARG A 466 -2.49 -31.75 7.28
CA ARG A 466 -1.91 -30.94 6.20
C ARG A 466 -2.47 -31.30 4.82
N ALA A 467 -2.76 -32.58 4.59
CA ALA A 467 -3.39 -33.04 3.34
C ALA A 467 -4.79 -32.46 3.16
N GLN A 468 -5.62 -32.51 4.21
CA GLN A 468 -6.96 -31.92 4.21
C GLN A 468 -6.92 -30.40 4.00
N MET A 469 -6.00 -29.70 4.64
CA MET A 469 -5.83 -28.25 4.46
C MET A 469 -5.41 -27.88 3.04
N LEU A 470 -4.49 -28.64 2.41
CA LEU A 470 -4.10 -28.41 1.02
C LEU A 470 -5.25 -28.70 0.04
N PHE A 471 -6.03 -29.74 0.28
CA PHE A 471 -7.23 -30.04 -0.49
C PHE A 471 -8.21 -28.85 -0.46
N LEU A 472 -8.55 -28.39 0.74
CA LEU A 472 -9.45 -27.25 0.95
C LEU A 472 -8.91 -25.96 0.32
N LYS A 473 -7.61 -25.69 0.47
CA LYS A 473 -6.95 -24.52 -0.12
C LYS A 473 -6.97 -24.56 -1.65
N MET A 474 -6.48 -25.64 -2.24
CA MET A 474 -6.26 -25.73 -3.69
C MET A 474 -7.57 -25.88 -4.47
N ARG A 475 -8.53 -26.64 -3.94
CA ARG A 475 -9.77 -26.97 -4.64
C ARG A 475 -10.91 -26.00 -4.34
N HIS A 476 -10.93 -25.42 -3.14
CA HIS A 476 -12.06 -24.61 -2.68
C HIS A 476 -11.69 -23.18 -2.27
N GLY A 477 -10.43 -22.78 -2.41
CA GLY A 477 -10.00 -21.41 -2.12
C GLY A 477 -10.09 -21.04 -0.64
N VAL A 478 -9.96 -22.02 0.25
CA VAL A 478 -9.88 -21.79 1.70
C VAL A 478 -8.55 -21.13 2.05
N TYR A 479 -8.60 -20.15 2.94
CA TYR A 479 -7.42 -19.42 3.41
C TYR A 479 -7.08 -19.76 4.86
N PHE A 480 -5.81 -20.09 5.09
CA PHE A 480 -5.25 -20.39 6.41
C PHE A 480 -4.15 -19.37 6.71
N PRO A 481 -4.42 -18.28 7.44
CA PRO A 481 -3.49 -17.16 7.58
C PRO A 481 -2.19 -17.51 8.32
N TRP A 482 -2.26 -18.30 9.39
CA TRP A 482 -1.10 -18.65 10.20
C TRP A 482 -0.41 -19.88 9.59
N LYS A 483 0.72 -19.65 8.94
CA LYS A 483 1.53 -20.68 8.27
C LYS A 483 2.50 -21.36 9.21
N VAL A 484 2.78 -20.70 10.33
CA VAL A 484 3.43 -21.29 11.48
C VAL A 484 2.51 -21.11 12.67
N CYS A 485 2.02 -22.21 13.20
CA CYS A 485 1.46 -22.31 14.53
C CYS A 485 2.28 -23.36 15.28
N TYR A 486 2.95 -22.94 16.34
CA TYR A 486 3.72 -23.85 17.17
C TYR A 486 3.46 -23.57 18.64
N HIS A 487 2.90 -24.56 19.33
CA HIS A 487 2.61 -24.47 20.76
C HIS A 487 3.86 -24.87 21.55
N LEU A 488 4.48 -23.90 22.20
CA LEU A 488 5.56 -24.15 23.18
C LEU A 488 4.99 -24.74 24.48
N LEU A 489 3.77 -24.34 24.81
CA LEU A 489 2.95 -24.86 25.90
C LEU A 489 1.54 -25.10 25.36
N GLU A 490 1.14 -26.36 25.26
CA GLU A 490 -0.13 -26.80 24.68
C GLU A 490 -1.33 -26.49 25.58
N ASN A 491 -2.50 -26.47 24.95
CA ASN A 491 -3.77 -26.27 25.63
C ASN A 491 -4.86 -27.06 24.91
N ASP A 492 -5.55 -27.95 25.63
CA ASP A 492 -6.53 -28.86 25.04
C ASP A 492 -7.86 -28.15 24.68
N ARG A 493 -8.19 -27.07 25.41
CA ARG A 493 -9.48 -26.37 25.26
C ARG A 493 -9.34 -24.87 25.38
N TRP A 494 -10.06 -24.13 24.54
CA TRP A 494 -9.98 -22.67 24.49
C TRP A 494 -10.24 -22.00 25.84
N GLU A 495 -11.16 -22.53 26.65
CA GLU A 495 -11.53 -21.97 27.94
C GLU A 495 -10.39 -22.02 28.99
N ASP A 496 -9.44 -22.93 28.82
CA ASP A 496 -8.35 -23.19 29.78
C ASP A 496 -7.05 -22.46 29.43
N LYS A 497 -7.08 -21.56 28.43
CA LYS A 497 -5.88 -20.88 27.90
C LYS A 497 -5.10 -20.05 28.92
N HIS A 498 -5.72 -19.65 30.03
CA HIS A 498 -5.08 -18.89 31.10
C HIS A 498 -4.62 -19.74 32.29
N SER A 499 -5.10 -20.99 32.42
CA SER A 499 -4.74 -21.88 33.54
C SER A 499 -3.46 -22.63 33.24
N GLY A 500 -2.48 -22.53 34.15
CA GLY A 500 -1.23 -23.30 34.10
C GLY A 500 -1.28 -24.61 34.87
N GLU A 501 -2.42 -24.95 35.49
CA GLU A 501 -2.55 -26.13 36.35
C GLU A 501 -2.18 -27.42 35.60
N GLY A 502 -1.15 -28.12 36.07
CA GLY A 502 -0.70 -29.39 35.49
C GLY A 502 0.05 -29.27 34.16
N LYS A 503 0.35 -28.05 33.69
CA LYS A 503 1.03 -27.81 32.41
C LYS A 503 2.51 -27.51 32.61
N ASP A 504 3.33 -27.99 31.68
CA ASP A 504 4.74 -27.65 31.58
C ASP A 504 5.19 -27.61 30.11
N PHE A 505 6.22 -26.83 29.81
CA PHE A 505 6.81 -26.77 28.48
C PHE A 505 7.27 -28.15 28.05
N SER A 506 6.98 -28.53 26.80
CA SER A 506 7.35 -29.84 26.29
C SER A 506 8.88 -30.06 26.32
N GLU A 507 9.32 -31.32 26.42
CA GLU A 507 10.74 -31.65 26.34
C GLU A 507 11.37 -31.14 25.04
N GLU A 508 10.62 -31.16 23.94
CA GLU A 508 11.04 -30.57 22.67
C GLU A 508 11.20 -29.06 22.77
N ALA A 509 10.22 -28.34 23.32
CA ALA A 509 10.29 -26.89 23.49
C ALA A 509 11.51 -26.48 24.32
N ARG A 510 11.76 -27.16 25.44
CA ARG A 510 12.93 -26.92 26.30
C ARG A 510 14.26 -27.22 25.60
N ARG A 511 14.29 -28.22 24.73
CA ARG A 511 15.48 -28.63 23.96
C ARG A 511 15.77 -27.68 22.79
N VAL A 512 14.73 -27.27 22.05
CA VAL A 512 14.85 -26.52 20.80
C VAL A 512 14.88 -25.01 21.04
N PHE A 513 14.13 -24.51 22.02
CA PHE A 513 13.97 -23.09 22.33
C PHE A 513 14.37 -22.72 23.77
N PRO A 514 15.53 -23.15 24.29
CA PRO A 514 15.89 -22.98 25.71
C PRO A 514 15.95 -21.52 26.17
N LYS A 515 16.42 -20.57 25.34
CA LYS A 515 16.46 -19.13 25.70
C LYS A 515 15.06 -18.54 25.71
N THR A 516 14.24 -18.92 24.74
CA THR A 516 12.84 -18.48 24.64
C THR A 516 12.05 -19.01 25.82
N VAL A 517 12.20 -20.28 26.19
CA VAL A 517 11.56 -20.87 27.39
C VAL A 517 12.02 -20.16 28.66
N ALA A 518 13.32 -19.93 28.84
CA ALA A 518 13.83 -19.21 30.01
C ALA A 518 13.27 -17.77 30.10
N PHE A 519 13.12 -17.08 28.96
CA PHE A 519 12.47 -15.78 28.92
C PHE A 519 10.98 -15.88 29.30
N LEU A 520 10.25 -16.85 28.76
CA LEU A 520 8.84 -17.08 29.07
C LEU A 520 8.61 -17.37 30.55
N GLU A 521 9.45 -18.19 31.16
CA GLU A 521 9.43 -18.48 32.61
C GLU A 521 9.76 -17.24 33.47
N SER A 522 10.46 -16.25 32.92
CA SER A 522 10.75 -14.99 33.59
C SER A 522 9.63 -13.95 33.49
N LEU A 523 8.64 -14.18 32.63
CA LEU A 523 7.52 -13.25 32.46
C LEU A 523 6.69 -13.17 33.75
N PRO A 524 6.05 -12.02 34.02
CA PRO A 524 5.38 -11.74 35.29
C PRO A 524 4.00 -12.39 35.38
N PHE A 525 3.94 -13.70 35.15
CA PHE A 525 2.76 -14.54 35.34
C PHE A 525 2.92 -15.36 36.61
N THR A 526 1.85 -15.50 37.40
CA THR A 526 1.79 -16.51 38.46
C THR A 526 1.61 -17.90 37.88
N GLU A 527 0.93 -17.99 36.73
CA GLU A 527 0.68 -19.20 35.96
C GLU A 527 0.68 -18.87 34.47
N ILE A 528 1.36 -19.68 33.66
CA ILE A 528 1.33 -19.59 32.19
C ILE A 528 0.43 -20.71 31.69
N GLY A 529 -0.63 -20.36 30.95
CA GLY A 529 -1.60 -21.34 30.48
C GLY A 529 -1.38 -21.80 29.05
N ARG A 530 -0.93 -20.91 28.16
CA ARG A 530 -0.66 -21.21 26.75
C ARG A 530 0.45 -20.34 26.20
N VAL A 531 1.33 -20.92 25.38
CA VAL A 531 2.35 -20.18 24.64
C VAL A 531 2.38 -20.65 23.19
N VAL A 532 2.17 -19.71 22.26
CA VAL A 532 2.11 -20.02 20.82
C VAL A 532 3.00 -19.07 20.02
N ILE A 533 3.75 -19.64 19.07
CA ILE A 533 4.43 -18.90 18.00
C ILE A 533 3.50 -18.84 16.79
N PHE A 534 3.10 -17.63 16.40
CA PHE A 534 2.28 -17.39 15.20
C PHE A 534 3.10 -16.73 14.11
N GLY A 535 3.33 -17.44 13.01
CA GLY A 535 3.98 -16.92 11.80
C GLY A 535 3.05 -16.84 10.59
N ILE A 536 3.27 -15.82 9.77
CA ILE A 536 2.63 -15.59 8.48
C ILE A 536 3.71 -15.62 7.39
N GLU A 537 3.38 -16.18 6.23
CA GLU A 537 4.28 -16.17 5.07
C GLU A 537 4.31 -14.80 4.40
N ALA A 538 5.27 -14.63 3.49
CA ALA A 538 5.34 -13.44 2.65
C ALA A 538 4.00 -13.18 1.92
N ASN A 539 3.50 -11.95 2.06
CA ASN A 539 2.25 -11.40 1.54
C ASN A 539 0.97 -11.98 2.14
N ASP A 540 1.06 -12.83 3.16
CA ASP A 540 -0.09 -13.29 3.92
C ASP A 540 -0.47 -12.28 5.02
N HIS A 541 -1.75 -12.29 5.40
CA HIS A 541 -2.31 -11.41 6.43
C HIS A 541 -3.22 -12.23 7.36
N ALA A 542 -3.52 -11.70 8.55
CA ALA A 542 -4.55 -12.26 9.41
C ALA A 542 -5.80 -11.36 9.39
N PRO A 543 -6.99 -11.88 9.04
CA PRO A 543 -8.20 -11.07 8.98
C PRO A 543 -8.54 -10.51 10.36
N ALA A 544 -9.26 -9.38 10.41
CA ALA A 544 -9.65 -8.80 11.70
C ALA A 544 -10.61 -9.74 12.45
N HIS A 545 -10.21 -10.19 13.63
CA HIS A 545 -10.94 -11.12 14.48
C HIS A 545 -10.89 -10.72 15.96
N ARG A 546 -11.64 -11.44 16.79
CA ARG A 546 -11.65 -11.30 18.25
C ARG A 546 -11.46 -12.66 18.90
N ASP A 547 -10.73 -12.67 20.01
CA ASP A 547 -10.38 -13.87 20.76
C ASP A 547 -11.33 -14.10 21.95
N SER A 548 -12.61 -13.73 21.76
CA SER A 548 -13.69 -13.83 22.73
C SER A 548 -14.90 -14.53 22.13
N GLU A 549 -15.52 -15.45 22.88
CA GLU A 549 -16.80 -16.05 22.47
C GLU A 549 -17.90 -14.98 22.39
N PRO A 550 -18.70 -14.93 21.30
CA PRO A 550 -19.86 -14.05 21.23
C PRO A 550 -20.82 -14.27 22.40
N GLY A 551 -20.96 -13.28 23.28
CA GLY A 551 -21.92 -13.30 24.39
C GLY A 551 -21.39 -13.77 25.75
N LYS A 552 -20.13 -14.19 25.87
CA LYS A 552 -19.48 -14.37 27.18
C LYS A 552 -18.58 -13.17 27.48
N ALA A 553 -18.98 -12.34 28.44
CA ALA A 553 -18.14 -11.25 28.94
C ALA A 553 -16.99 -11.85 29.76
N LEU A 554 -15.87 -12.17 29.11
CA LEU A 554 -14.64 -12.44 29.86
C LEU A 554 -14.18 -11.17 30.55
N ALA A 555 -13.68 -11.33 31.78
CA ALA A 555 -12.83 -10.34 32.42
C ALA A 555 -11.61 -10.07 31.52
N LEU A 556 -11.07 -8.85 31.58
CA LEU A 556 -9.89 -8.41 30.84
C LEU A 556 -8.88 -9.55 30.62
N ALA A 557 -8.74 -10.02 29.37
CA ALA A 557 -7.86 -11.13 29.03
C ALA A 557 -6.41 -10.79 29.41
N GLN A 558 -5.71 -11.75 30.00
CA GLN A 558 -4.35 -11.57 30.51
C GLN A 558 -3.37 -12.26 29.57
N SER A 559 -2.80 -11.47 28.67
CA SER A 559 -1.88 -11.95 27.65
C SER A 559 -0.71 -10.98 27.42
N ILE A 560 0.43 -11.53 27.05
CA ILE A 560 1.58 -10.78 26.54
C ILE A 560 1.86 -11.27 25.13
N SER A 561 1.93 -10.33 24.20
CA SER A 561 2.42 -10.59 22.85
C SER A 561 3.76 -9.88 22.65
N PHE A 562 4.70 -10.54 21.99
CA PHE A 562 6.00 -9.93 21.70
C PHE A 562 6.61 -10.43 20.40
N GLU A 563 7.50 -9.61 19.84
CA GLU A 563 8.17 -9.87 18.59
C GLU A 563 9.70 -9.71 18.75
N PRO A 564 10.42 -10.82 18.97
CA PRO A 564 11.88 -10.77 19.15
C PRO A 564 12.64 -10.21 17.95
N SER A 565 12.16 -10.44 16.72
CA SER A 565 12.76 -9.89 15.49
C SER A 565 12.87 -8.38 15.51
N ARG A 566 11.96 -7.67 16.19
CA ARG A 566 11.90 -6.21 16.20
C ARG A 566 13.16 -5.54 16.77
N LEU A 567 13.84 -6.22 17.68
CA LEU A 567 15.09 -5.73 18.30
C LEU A 567 16.33 -6.45 17.76
N ALA A 568 16.18 -7.29 16.74
CA ALA A 568 17.31 -7.94 16.09
C ALA A 568 17.97 -6.96 15.09
N PRO A 569 19.30 -6.75 15.14
CA PRO A 569 20.00 -5.77 14.28
C PRO A 569 19.78 -5.98 12.78
N ARG A 570 19.55 -7.22 12.35
CA ARG A 570 19.35 -7.60 10.93
C ARG A 570 17.90 -7.42 10.44
N SER A 571 17.01 -6.97 11.31
CA SER A 571 15.56 -6.87 11.07
C SER A 571 15.05 -5.44 11.19
N ALA A 572 15.93 -4.43 11.14
CA ALA A 572 15.56 -3.02 11.22
C ALA A 572 14.49 -2.67 10.17
N GLY A 573 13.36 -2.09 10.62
CA GLY A 573 12.21 -1.75 9.78
C GLY A 573 11.35 -2.94 9.31
N ARG A 574 11.69 -4.19 9.69
CA ARG A 574 11.09 -5.43 9.18
C ARG A 574 10.43 -6.23 10.30
N HIS A 575 9.20 -5.88 10.67
CA HIS A 575 8.50 -6.51 11.80
C HIS A 575 7.03 -6.81 11.48
N LYS A 576 6.43 -7.74 12.25
CA LYS A 576 5.03 -8.16 12.11
C LYS A 576 4.12 -6.99 12.47
N ARG A 577 3.40 -6.49 11.46
CA ARG A 577 2.48 -5.35 11.61
C ARG A 577 1.15 -5.79 12.21
N PHE A 578 1.18 -6.14 13.49
CA PHE A 578 -0.02 -6.41 14.28
C PHE A 578 -0.78 -5.10 14.53
N TYR A 579 -2.10 -5.13 14.44
CA TYR A 579 -2.94 -3.96 14.68
C TYR A 579 -4.14 -4.29 15.57
N VAL A 580 -4.60 -3.27 16.30
CA VAL A 580 -5.86 -3.25 17.04
C VAL A 580 -6.78 -2.22 16.39
N THR A 581 -8.05 -2.55 16.19
CA THR A 581 -9.03 -1.65 15.59
C THR A 581 -10.29 -1.53 16.44
N SER A 582 -10.92 -0.36 16.38
CA SER A 582 -12.13 -0.05 17.14
C SER A 582 -13.31 -0.95 16.74
N PRO A 583 -14.34 -1.10 17.60
CA PRO A 583 -15.50 -1.94 17.34
C PRO A 583 -16.30 -1.68 16.06
N ASP A 584 -16.10 -0.53 15.42
CA ASP A 584 -16.71 -0.08 14.16
C ASP A 584 -15.72 -0.03 12.98
N GLY A 585 -14.45 -0.39 13.22
CA GLY A 585 -13.40 -0.41 12.20
C GLY A 585 -12.84 0.96 11.83
N ALA A 586 -13.27 2.04 12.49
CA ALA A 586 -12.92 3.41 12.13
C ALA A 586 -11.52 3.84 12.58
N ASN A 587 -10.99 3.23 13.64
CA ASN A 587 -9.69 3.58 14.20
C ASN A 587 -8.81 2.34 14.31
N GLN A 588 -7.87 2.19 13.37
CA GLN A 588 -6.88 1.11 13.36
C GLN A 588 -5.54 1.64 13.85
N VAL A 589 -4.95 0.96 14.83
CA VAL A 589 -3.66 1.30 15.42
C VAL A 589 -2.71 0.13 15.26
N VAL A 590 -1.65 0.32 14.46
CA VAL A 590 -0.53 -0.63 14.38
C VAL A 590 0.27 -0.56 15.67
N VAL A 591 0.57 -1.71 16.25
CA VAL A 591 1.30 -1.79 17.52
C VAL A 591 2.79 -1.59 17.25
N ASP A 592 3.35 -0.55 17.86
CA ASP A 592 4.74 -0.13 17.70
C ASP A 592 5.61 -0.46 18.93
N ALA A 593 5.23 -1.48 19.70
CA ALA A 593 6.00 -1.95 20.84
C ALA A 593 6.55 -3.37 20.57
N PRO A 594 7.80 -3.67 20.96
CA PRO A 594 8.38 -5.02 20.84
C PRO A 594 7.70 -6.04 21.76
N ILE A 595 7.10 -5.57 22.86
CA ILE A 595 6.33 -6.38 23.82
C ILE A 595 5.13 -5.57 24.30
N TYR A 596 3.93 -6.16 24.22
CA TYR A 596 2.69 -5.43 24.41
C TYR A 596 1.55 -6.31 24.95
N TRP A 597 0.55 -5.65 25.52
CA TRP A 597 -0.71 -6.25 25.95
C TRP A 597 -1.88 -5.45 25.37
N PHE A 598 -2.85 -6.14 24.75
CA PHE A 598 -4.05 -5.54 24.19
C PHE A 598 -5.31 -6.22 24.75
N ASN A 599 -6.47 -5.63 24.48
CA ASN A 599 -7.75 -6.19 24.91
C ASN A 599 -8.32 -7.13 23.84
N ASP A 600 -8.51 -8.41 24.18
CA ASP A 600 -9.11 -9.42 23.28
C ASP A 600 -10.56 -9.08 22.84
N MET A 601 -11.20 -8.09 23.47
CA MET A 601 -12.51 -7.55 23.06
C MET A 601 -12.43 -6.54 21.91
N ASP A 602 -11.25 -6.01 21.59
CA ASP A 602 -11.05 -5.21 20.39
C ASP A 602 -10.77 -6.12 19.19
N TRP A 603 -11.20 -5.67 18.01
CA TRP A 603 -10.85 -6.36 16.78
C TRP A 603 -9.36 -6.21 16.54
N HIS A 604 -8.69 -7.28 16.13
CA HIS A 604 -7.26 -7.23 15.87
C HIS A 604 -6.91 -8.16 14.71
N GLY A 605 -5.75 -7.91 14.11
CA GLY A 605 -5.27 -8.68 12.97
C GLY A 605 -3.83 -8.35 12.66
N VAL A 606 -3.36 -8.84 11.51
CA VAL A 606 -1.99 -8.64 11.05
C VAL A 606 -2.03 -8.19 9.60
N LEU A 607 -1.37 -7.06 9.30
CA LEU A 607 -1.25 -6.59 7.92
C LEU A 607 -0.29 -7.48 7.13
N ALA A 608 -0.51 -7.58 5.82
CA ALA A 608 0.40 -8.27 4.91
C ALA A 608 1.81 -7.66 4.98
N ASP A 609 2.85 -8.48 4.83
CA ASP A 609 4.25 -8.04 4.76
C ASP A 609 4.97 -8.87 3.69
N PRO A 610 5.84 -8.30 2.84
CA PRO A 610 6.48 -9.03 1.74
C PRO A 610 7.46 -10.13 2.19
N PHE A 611 7.63 -10.31 3.49
CA PHE A 611 8.50 -11.30 4.06
C PHE A 611 7.76 -12.12 5.13
N PHE A 612 8.31 -13.29 5.46
CA PHE A 612 7.85 -14.04 6.61
C PHE A 612 7.97 -13.22 7.90
N ARG A 613 6.93 -13.28 8.75
CA ARG A 613 6.86 -12.58 10.03
C ARG A 613 6.26 -13.47 11.09
N TYR A 614 6.71 -13.33 12.34
CA TYR A 614 6.15 -14.06 13.46
C TYR A 614 6.06 -13.20 14.73
N SER A 615 5.22 -13.64 15.65
CA SER A 615 5.16 -13.12 17.03
C SER A 615 4.87 -14.27 17.97
N ILE A 616 5.12 -14.07 19.26
CA ILE A 616 4.78 -15.02 20.31
C ILE A 616 3.64 -14.43 21.13
N ARG A 617 2.62 -15.25 21.41
CA ARG A 617 1.52 -14.92 22.30
C ARG A 617 1.59 -15.83 23.52
N VAL A 618 1.52 -15.22 24.70
CA VAL A 618 1.54 -15.87 26.01
C VAL A 618 0.23 -15.52 26.71
N ASP A 619 -0.57 -16.53 27.04
CA ASP A 619 -1.79 -16.37 27.83
C ASP A 619 -1.55 -16.97 29.23
N GLY A 620 -1.95 -16.26 30.27
CA GLY A 620 -1.72 -16.69 31.67
C GLY A 620 -2.44 -15.81 32.70
N VAL A 621 -2.03 -15.90 33.95
CA VAL A 621 -2.50 -15.05 35.06
C VAL A 621 -1.38 -14.13 35.51
N PHE A 622 -1.55 -12.81 35.42
CA PHE A 622 -0.52 -11.86 35.82
C PHE A 622 -0.27 -11.86 37.32
N ASP A 623 0.99 -11.63 37.71
CA ASP A 623 1.31 -11.20 39.06
C ASP A 623 0.54 -9.89 39.39
N PRO A 624 -0.23 -9.83 40.50
CA PRO A 624 -1.00 -8.65 40.87
C PRO A 624 -0.16 -7.36 41.01
N ARG A 625 1.13 -7.45 41.39
CA ARG A 625 2.05 -6.31 41.48
C ARG A 625 2.40 -5.81 40.08
N PHE A 626 2.70 -6.71 39.15
CA PHE A 626 2.94 -6.35 37.75
C PHE A 626 1.72 -5.66 37.14
N LEU A 627 0.52 -6.18 37.37
CA LEU A 627 -0.72 -5.55 36.91
C LEU A 627 -0.91 -4.12 37.48
N ALA A 628 -0.52 -3.90 38.73
CA ALA A 628 -0.54 -2.57 39.34
C ALA A 628 0.50 -1.63 38.70
N ASP A 629 1.68 -2.14 38.36
CA ASP A 629 2.74 -1.38 37.69
C ASP A 629 2.35 -1.00 36.25
N VAL A 630 1.77 -1.92 35.48
CA VAL A 630 1.22 -1.62 34.14
C VAL A 630 0.15 -0.52 34.23
N ARG A 631 -0.77 -0.61 35.20
CA ARG A 631 -1.79 0.43 35.42
C ARG A 631 -1.19 1.79 35.76
N ARG A 632 -0.09 1.84 36.50
CA ARG A 632 0.61 3.08 36.87
C ARG A 632 1.30 3.69 35.65
N GLU A 633 2.05 2.89 34.90
CA GLU A 633 2.78 3.35 33.70
C GLU A 633 1.83 3.80 32.58
N THR A 634 0.70 3.12 32.42
CA THR A 634 -0.31 3.51 31.42
C THR A 634 -1.00 4.85 31.77
N ARG A 635 -1.05 5.20 33.06
CA ARG A 635 -1.62 6.46 33.58
C ARG A 635 -0.65 7.63 33.58
N SER A 636 0.65 7.39 33.80
CA SER A 636 1.68 8.46 33.88
C SER A 636 1.97 9.11 32.53
N ARG A 637 1.81 8.38 31.43
CA ARG A 637 2.02 8.86 30.05
C ARG A 637 0.80 9.63 29.47
N ARG A 638 -0.07 10.22 30.29
CA ARG A 638 -1.31 10.92 29.89
C ARG A 638 -1.12 12.40 29.64
#